data_AF-A0A835SHZ2-F1
#
_entry.id   AF-A0A835SHZ2-F1
#
_cell.length_a   1.000
_cell.length_b   1.000
_cell.length_c   1.000
_cell.angle_alpha   90.00
_cell.angle_beta   90.00
_cell.angle_gamma   90.00
#
_symmetry.space_group_name_H-M   'P 1'
#
loop_
_entity.id
_entity.type
_entity.pdbx_description
1 polymer ?
#
loop_
_entity_poly.entity_id
_entity_poly.type
_entity_poly.pdbx_seq_one_letter_code
_entity_poly.pdbx_strand_id
1 'polypeptide(L)'
;MDDNLKRIVSEATRVCRERGQKVDPYVVAYVTSLEDARGALHALVPDVSLEAGPISSEAVAVIGGHVAGLVGNARDPRIRTAMMQVLMEVAYKQQRELIEKETAEQQERAGMLQRAVTGPRALRGNTPDAYDKFYKLVLEAVAVEAGLELAVADPTAHAELRAALESVFPVSAVARFVTLGEGERLTQLAELARICTGICLYNRSCGAGGSALPAAAASYLPQAQRLLRDISRCCVEVNEQLAQLQVMLGRLPPPPAPPAPAAAAAEGEGEGEGEGEAAAAAAEPAEPADVAERRRQLHSEIINRGQALQLFESLSADLGEGLEAAQQLDAELEHVLVQVAEAVGGSAAVPKDRVYPLFDRLGALHAGLHQELRLLVVRQRLYDELTELAALAPGSALAAGAAAGAGKKTSGTSTSTTGSRAASAAAAGQPPSAAAAIEALAEQLDETTLAGLDALASGRPQPAAPPAAADGEEGAAAATAAPPPLEYIRPASHSQLQPGLALAGFCPGALGGRPPAAGGVALLRRANPRLGYLAFGDNVYGFASNADMRAFMADPAGVLAGVSHAVGAEPLLARPLGLPPPVPSADVHAVLLAMSGPLKVDFGCQTPVHFLERHIDKDYEWNVWALRRRALALANLRNKATHSAQTAESHFKRENETQVWKPREAVVQTRVTKGQAMPRKLQYVAGLRGAADVKMNVVRLELDLGQPHQH
;
A
#
# COMPACT_ATOMS: atom_id res chain seq x y z
N MET A 1 18.91 15.29 -7.57
CA MET A 1 18.41 14.60 -6.37
C MET A 1 18.16 13.14 -6.67
N ASP A 2 17.11 12.78 -7.42
CA ASP A 2 16.73 11.38 -7.70
C ASP A 2 17.85 10.51 -8.29
N ASP A 3 18.72 11.07 -9.12
CA ASP A 3 19.78 10.32 -9.80
C ASP A 3 20.90 9.86 -8.87
N ASN A 4 21.20 10.62 -7.81
CA ASN A 4 22.23 10.25 -6.82
C ASN A 4 21.76 9.07 -5.97
N LEU A 5 20.52 9.14 -5.45
CA LEU A 5 19.91 8.05 -4.70
C LEU A 5 19.77 6.79 -5.57
N LYS A 6 19.33 6.91 -6.83
CA LYS A 6 19.26 5.78 -7.78
C LYS A 6 20.60 5.10 -7.97
N ARG A 7 21.68 5.87 -8.15
CA ARG A 7 23.04 5.34 -8.31
C ARG A 7 23.49 4.57 -7.07
N ILE A 8 23.32 5.14 -5.88
CA ILE A 8 23.67 4.49 -4.61
C ILE A 8 22.85 3.21 -4.40
N VAL A 9 21.54 3.25 -4.65
CA VAL A 9 20.66 2.08 -4.53
C VAL A 9 21.04 1.00 -5.54
N SER A 10 21.35 1.38 -6.79
CA SER A 10 21.80 0.42 -7.81
C SER A 10 23.11 -0.25 -7.42
N GLU A 11 24.02 0.48 -6.79
CA GLU A 11 25.31 -0.06 -6.37
C GLU A 11 25.19 -0.92 -5.11
N ALA A 12 24.45 -0.47 -4.10
CA ALA A 12 24.18 -1.25 -2.91
C ALA A 12 23.44 -2.56 -3.24
N THR A 13 22.44 -2.51 -4.13
CA THR A 13 21.74 -3.73 -4.59
C THR A 13 22.65 -4.65 -5.40
N ARG A 14 23.59 -4.11 -6.21
CA ARG A 14 24.62 -4.92 -6.88
C ARG A 14 25.51 -5.63 -5.87
N VAL A 15 26.03 -4.91 -4.87
CA VAL A 15 26.90 -5.45 -3.81
C VAL A 15 26.16 -6.50 -2.97
N CYS A 16 24.90 -6.28 -2.61
CA CYS A 16 24.09 -7.28 -1.92
C CYS A 16 23.92 -8.56 -2.75
N ARG A 17 23.67 -8.43 -4.07
CA ARG A 17 23.56 -9.59 -4.98
C ARG A 17 24.87 -10.35 -5.11
N GLU A 18 26.01 -9.65 -5.21
CA GLU A 18 27.35 -10.27 -5.21
C GLU A 18 27.62 -11.06 -3.93
N ARG A 19 27.09 -10.60 -2.79
CA ARG A 19 27.14 -11.29 -1.48
C ARG A 19 26.10 -12.41 -1.33
N GLY A 20 25.27 -12.67 -2.35
CA GLY A 20 24.21 -13.68 -2.31
C GLY A 20 22.99 -13.31 -1.45
N GLN A 21 22.85 -12.02 -1.08
CA GLN A 21 21.74 -11.53 -0.27
C GLN A 21 20.63 -10.97 -1.17
N LYS A 22 19.40 -11.44 -0.99
CA LYS A 22 18.21 -10.87 -1.63
C LYS A 22 17.67 -9.75 -0.75
N VAL A 23 17.74 -8.53 -1.26
CA VAL A 23 17.27 -7.33 -0.56
C VAL A 23 16.35 -6.56 -1.49
N ASP A 24 15.25 -6.07 -0.93
CA ASP A 24 14.32 -5.22 -1.63
C ASP A 24 14.93 -3.81 -1.85
N PRO A 25 14.95 -3.27 -3.09
CA PRO A 25 15.44 -1.91 -3.37
C PRO A 25 14.75 -0.81 -2.56
N TYR A 26 13.48 -0.97 -2.17
CA TYR A 26 12.76 -0.04 -1.29
C TYR A 26 13.42 0.09 0.08
N VAL A 27 13.86 -1.04 0.66
CA VAL A 27 14.56 -1.04 1.94
C VAL A 27 15.91 -0.33 1.82
N VAL A 28 16.65 -0.58 0.73
CA VAL A 28 17.96 0.06 0.48
C VAL A 28 17.84 1.56 0.34
N ALA A 29 16.87 2.05 -0.43
CA ALA A 29 16.66 3.48 -0.64
C ALA A 29 16.26 4.20 0.66
N TYR A 30 15.38 3.57 1.44
CA TYR A 30 14.95 4.13 2.72
C TYR A 30 16.09 4.18 3.74
N VAL A 31 16.84 3.08 3.91
CA VAL A 31 18.01 3.06 4.81
C VAL A 31 19.05 4.10 4.38
N THR A 32 19.27 4.27 3.08
CA THR A 32 20.19 5.32 2.57
C THR A 32 19.72 6.72 2.97
N SER A 33 18.42 6.99 2.88
CA SER A 33 17.83 8.29 3.26
C SER A 33 17.90 8.52 4.78
N LEU A 34 17.72 7.46 5.58
CA LEU A 34 17.86 7.54 7.04
C LEU A 34 19.31 7.84 7.46
N GLU A 35 20.30 7.20 6.83
CA GLU A 35 21.71 7.43 7.16
C GLU A 35 22.19 8.82 6.71
N ASP A 36 21.59 9.38 5.65
CA ASP A 36 21.79 10.79 5.25
C ASP A 36 21.25 11.75 6.33
N ALA A 37 20.01 11.53 6.77
CA ALA A 37 19.38 12.34 7.81
C ALA A 37 20.12 12.33 9.16
N ARG A 38 20.86 11.26 9.46
CA ARG A 38 21.71 11.13 10.66
C ARG A 38 23.08 11.77 10.51
N GLY A 39 23.44 12.23 9.32
CA GLY A 39 24.78 12.73 9.00
C GLY A 39 25.84 11.63 8.91
N ALA A 40 25.47 10.34 8.91
CA ALA A 40 26.42 9.22 8.84
C ALA A 40 27.12 9.15 7.48
N LEU A 41 26.42 9.55 6.39
CA LEU A 41 27.02 9.66 5.06
C LEU A 41 28.10 10.74 5.00
N HIS A 42 27.85 11.89 5.63
CA HIS A 42 28.82 12.98 5.73
C HIS A 42 30.06 12.59 6.57
N ALA A 43 29.87 11.75 7.59
CA ALA A 43 30.99 11.21 8.38
C ALA A 43 31.88 10.22 7.59
N LEU A 44 31.30 9.51 6.62
CA LEU A 44 32.02 8.56 5.76
C LEU A 44 32.73 9.25 4.60
N VAL A 45 32.09 10.24 3.99
CA VAL A 45 32.65 11.03 2.90
C VAL A 45 32.32 12.51 3.16
N PRO A 46 33.33 13.35 3.47
CA PRO A 46 33.10 14.78 3.67
C PRO A 46 32.54 15.44 2.40
N ASP A 47 31.67 16.43 2.56
CA ASP A 47 30.98 17.18 1.49
C ASP A 47 29.95 16.40 0.64
N VAL A 48 29.55 15.19 1.06
CA VAL A 48 28.46 14.46 0.39
C VAL A 48 27.11 14.87 0.96
N SER A 49 26.24 15.38 0.08
CA SER A 49 24.82 15.59 0.33
C SER A 49 24.02 14.96 -0.81
N LEU A 50 22.91 14.29 -0.50
CA LEU A 50 21.97 13.81 -1.52
C LEU A 50 21.32 14.96 -2.31
N GLU A 51 21.34 16.19 -1.76
CA GLU A 51 20.71 17.39 -2.32
C GLU A 51 21.66 18.24 -3.17
N ALA A 52 22.97 18.24 -2.90
CA ALA A 52 23.95 19.12 -3.54
C ALA A 52 24.94 18.38 -4.45
N GLY A 53 24.93 18.73 -5.74
CA GLY A 53 25.95 18.34 -6.73
C GLY A 53 25.94 16.86 -7.17
N PRO A 54 26.63 16.53 -8.28
CA PRO A 54 26.85 15.15 -8.70
C PRO A 54 27.87 14.45 -7.78
N ILE A 55 27.49 13.31 -7.21
CA ILE A 55 28.39 12.50 -6.36
C ILE A 55 29.40 11.75 -7.25
N SER A 56 30.66 11.68 -6.82
CA SER A 56 31.71 10.94 -7.53
C SER A 56 31.42 9.44 -7.55
N SER A 57 31.87 8.72 -8.59
CA SER A 57 31.66 7.27 -8.69
C SER A 57 32.32 6.49 -7.54
N GLU A 58 33.41 7.03 -6.97
CA GLU A 58 34.11 6.45 -5.83
C GLU A 58 33.28 6.58 -4.55
N ALA A 59 32.70 7.77 -4.30
CA ALA A 59 31.83 7.99 -3.14
C ALA A 59 30.56 7.13 -3.21
N VAL A 60 29.97 6.95 -4.41
CA VAL A 60 28.84 6.03 -4.60
C VAL A 60 29.22 4.58 -4.25
N ALA A 61 30.42 4.13 -4.61
CA ALA A 61 30.87 2.77 -4.29
C ALA A 61 31.11 2.58 -2.78
N VAL A 62 31.69 3.57 -2.10
CA VAL A 62 31.90 3.54 -0.63
C VAL A 62 30.57 3.53 0.11
N ILE A 63 29.66 4.44 -0.23
CA ILE A 63 28.33 4.54 0.39
C ILE A 63 27.52 3.28 0.08
N GLY A 64 27.51 2.82 -1.18
CA GLY A 64 26.82 1.60 -1.58
C GLY A 64 27.34 0.37 -0.84
N GLY A 65 28.66 0.25 -0.65
CA GLY A 65 29.27 -0.81 0.14
C GLY A 65 28.92 -0.76 1.63
N HIS A 66 28.85 0.44 2.21
CA HIS A 66 28.44 0.66 3.60
C HIS A 66 26.97 0.28 3.82
N VAL A 67 26.05 0.82 3.00
CA VAL A 67 24.62 0.50 3.05
C VAL A 67 24.37 -0.99 2.81
N ALA A 68 25.06 -1.61 1.85
CA ALA A 68 24.97 -3.05 1.63
C ALA A 68 25.47 -3.89 2.83
N GLY A 69 26.46 -3.39 3.58
CA GLY A 69 26.90 -3.99 4.84
C GLY A 69 25.85 -3.91 5.93
N LEU A 70 25.23 -2.73 6.10
CA LEU A 70 24.16 -2.51 7.06
C LEU A 70 22.95 -3.40 6.75
N VAL A 71 22.42 -3.31 5.53
CA VAL A 71 21.21 -4.04 5.13
C VAL A 71 21.45 -5.56 5.09
N GLY A 72 22.68 -5.99 4.84
CA GLY A 72 23.08 -7.40 4.91
C GLY A 72 23.02 -7.99 6.33
N ASN A 73 23.05 -7.14 7.37
CA ASN A 73 22.95 -7.56 8.76
C ASN A 73 21.49 -7.61 9.21
N ALA A 74 20.74 -8.63 8.76
CA ALA A 74 19.33 -8.86 9.14
C ALA A 74 19.08 -9.08 10.66
N ARG A 75 20.16 -9.16 11.46
CA ARG A 75 20.12 -9.24 12.92
C ARG A 75 20.01 -7.87 13.59
N ASP A 76 20.36 -6.79 12.91
CA ASP A 76 20.31 -5.44 13.49
C ASP A 76 18.84 -4.98 13.66
N PRO A 77 18.39 -4.67 14.89
CA PRO A 77 17.05 -4.16 15.15
C PRO A 77 16.71 -2.90 14.34
N ARG A 78 17.70 -2.07 14.00
CA ARG A 78 17.49 -0.85 13.19
C ARG A 78 17.02 -1.18 11.78
N ILE A 79 17.69 -2.14 11.14
CA ILE A 79 17.34 -2.59 9.80
C ILE A 79 15.99 -3.30 9.81
N ARG A 80 15.70 -4.11 10.83
CA ARG A 80 14.37 -4.71 10.99
C ARG A 80 13.27 -3.66 11.14
N THR A 81 13.53 -2.59 11.90
CA THR A 81 12.59 -1.46 12.04
C THR A 81 12.37 -0.76 10.70
N ALA A 82 13.45 -0.46 9.97
CA ALA A 82 13.36 0.12 8.64
C ALA A 82 12.60 -0.78 7.65
N MET A 83 12.83 -2.10 7.71
CA MET A 83 12.08 -3.08 6.92
C MET A 83 10.60 -3.08 7.28
N MET A 84 10.23 -3.09 8.57
CA MET A 84 8.83 -3.02 9.00
C MET A 84 8.15 -1.74 8.50
N GLN A 85 8.84 -0.61 8.60
CA GLN A 85 8.35 0.69 8.14
C GLN A 85 8.11 0.70 6.64
N VAL A 86 9.04 0.20 5.82
CA VAL A 86 8.95 0.23 4.36
C VAL A 86 8.05 -0.86 3.81
N LEU A 87 8.27 -2.11 4.22
CA LEU A 87 7.56 -3.26 3.67
C LEU A 87 6.09 -3.20 4.02
N MET A 88 5.74 -2.70 5.21
CA MET A 88 4.32 -2.54 5.56
C MET A 88 3.66 -1.47 4.68
N GLU A 89 4.28 -0.31 4.46
CA GLU A 89 3.75 0.71 3.54
C GLU A 89 3.63 0.20 2.10
N VAL A 90 4.64 -0.51 1.61
CA VAL A 90 4.65 -1.11 0.28
C VAL A 90 3.59 -2.19 0.17
N ALA A 91 3.46 -3.07 1.17
CA ALA A 91 2.45 -4.12 1.21
C ALA A 91 1.04 -3.54 1.26
N TYR A 92 0.78 -2.55 2.13
CA TYR A 92 -0.51 -1.84 2.16
C TYR A 92 -0.86 -1.22 0.81
N LYS A 93 0.10 -0.54 0.15
CA LYS A 93 -0.13 0.04 -1.19
C LYS A 93 -0.36 -1.03 -2.25
N GLN A 94 0.50 -2.06 -2.31
CA GLN A 94 0.39 -3.15 -3.28
C GLN A 94 -0.91 -3.92 -3.13
N GLN A 95 -1.33 -4.26 -1.91
CA GLN A 95 -2.58 -4.98 -1.70
C GLN A 95 -3.80 -4.12 -2.06
N ARG A 96 -3.78 -2.81 -1.77
CA ARG A 96 -4.82 -1.88 -2.25
C ARG A 96 -4.87 -1.80 -3.76
N GLU A 97 -3.73 -1.61 -4.41
CA GLU A 97 -3.64 -1.59 -5.88
C GLU A 97 -4.08 -2.92 -6.51
N LEU A 98 -3.81 -4.06 -5.86
CA LEU A 98 -4.27 -5.36 -6.36
C LEU A 98 -5.79 -5.47 -6.31
N ILE A 99 -6.42 -5.04 -5.20
CA ILE A 99 -7.89 -4.97 -5.13
C ILE A 99 -8.43 -3.98 -6.17
N GLU A 100 -7.83 -2.80 -6.30
CA GLU A 100 -8.21 -1.80 -7.31
C GLU A 100 -8.07 -2.34 -8.74
N LYS A 101 -7.01 -3.09 -9.04
CA LYS A 101 -6.81 -3.75 -10.34
C LYS A 101 -7.84 -4.86 -10.56
N GLU A 102 -8.06 -5.74 -9.59
CA GLU A 102 -9.07 -6.81 -9.68
C GLU A 102 -10.48 -6.22 -9.86
N THR A 103 -10.82 -5.18 -9.08
CA THR A 103 -12.11 -4.49 -9.21
C THR A 103 -12.22 -3.73 -10.52
N ALA A 104 -11.16 -3.10 -11.02
CA ALA A 104 -11.15 -2.44 -12.31
C ALA A 104 -11.30 -3.44 -13.47
N GLU A 105 -10.61 -4.59 -13.41
CA GLU A 105 -10.76 -5.68 -14.39
C GLU A 105 -12.19 -6.24 -14.38
N GLN A 106 -12.76 -6.45 -13.19
CA GLN A 106 -14.17 -6.85 -13.03
C GLN A 106 -15.10 -5.79 -13.62
N GLN A 107 -14.89 -4.51 -13.32
CA GLN A 107 -15.67 -3.39 -13.87
C GLN A 107 -15.51 -3.24 -15.38
N GLU A 108 -14.33 -3.51 -15.94
CA GLU A 108 -14.09 -3.46 -17.38
C GLU A 108 -14.84 -4.59 -18.09
N ARG A 109 -14.76 -5.81 -17.55
CA ARG A 109 -15.51 -6.97 -18.05
C ARG A 109 -17.02 -6.74 -17.95
N ALA A 110 -17.48 -6.28 -16.79
CA ALA A 110 -18.85 -5.87 -16.55
C ALA A 110 -19.28 -4.82 -17.59
N GLY A 111 -18.52 -3.75 -17.78
CA GLY A 111 -18.78 -2.70 -18.76
C GLY A 111 -18.75 -3.17 -20.22
N MET A 112 -17.94 -4.16 -20.58
CA MET A 112 -17.99 -4.80 -21.91
C MET A 112 -19.29 -5.56 -22.11
N LEU A 113 -19.71 -6.36 -21.12
CA LEU A 113 -20.95 -7.13 -21.16
C LEU A 113 -22.19 -6.24 -21.10
N GLN A 114 -22.18 -5.20 -20.26
CA GLN A 114 -23.20 -4.15 -20.22
C GLN A 114 -23.39 -3.55 -21.61
N ARG A 115 -22.33 -3.06 -22.25
CA ARG A 115 -22.40 -2.50 -23.62
C ARG A 115 -22.88 -3.52 -24.65
N ALA A 116 -22.55 -4.80 -24.48
CA ALA A 116 -23.02 -5.86 -25.37
C ALA A 116 -24.54 -6.10 -25.21
N VAL A 117 -25.08 -5.99 -23.99
CA VAL A 117 -26.50 -6.19 -23.66
C VAL A 117 -27.34 -4.93 -23.94
N THR A 118 -26.82 -3.73 -23.67
CA THR A 118 -27.52 -2.45 -23.80
C THR A 118 -27.25 -1.76 -25.14
N GLY A 119 -26.32 -2.27 -25.96
CA GLY A 119 -26.03 -1.70 -27.26
C GLY A 119 -27.22 -1.73 -28.24
N PRO A 120 -27.22 -0.87 -29.27
CA PRO A 120 -28.30 -0.82 -30.28
C PRO A 120 -28.36 -2.05 -31.20
N ARG A 121 -27.35 -2.94 -31.14
CA ARG A 121 -27.26 -4.19 -31.92
C ARG A 121 -27.25 -5.44 -31.03
N ALA A 122 -27.68 -5.31 -29.78
CA ALA A 122 -27.60 -6.38 -28.80
C ALA A 122 -28.44 -7.61 -29.20
N LEU A 123 -29.63 -7.40 -29.77
CA LEU A 123 -30.45 -8.46 -30.37
C LEU A 123 -30.26 -8.49 -31.89
N ARG A 124 -29.77 -9.62 -32.45
CA ARG A 124 -29.64 -9.83 -33.90
C ARG A 124 -30.73 -10.74 -34.43
N GLY A 125 -31.85 -10.14 -34.84
CA GLY A 125 -32.99 -10.84 -35.45
C GLY A 125 -34.08 -11.22 -34.44
N ASN A 126 -35.23 -11.68 -34.97
CA ASN A 126 -36.43 -12.00 -34.19
C ASN A 126 -36.69 -13.52 -34.11
N THR A 127 -35.65 -14.34 -34.22
CA THR A 127 -35.74 -15.80 -34.16
C THR A 127 -35.64 -16.28 -32.71
N PRO A 128 -36.28 -17.42 -32.35
CA PRO A 128 -36.16 -17.99 -30.99
C PRO A 128 -34.69 -18.23 -30.60
N ASP A 129 -33.86 -18.71 -31.53
CA ASP A 129 -32.41 -18.88 -31.32
C ASP A 129 -31.67 -17.58 -31.00
N ALA A 130 -32.15 -16.43 -31.51
CA ALA A 130 -31.57 -15.12 -31.22
C ALA A 130 -31.93 -14.65 -29.80
N TYR A 131 -33.18 -14.91 -29.36
CA TYR A 131 -33.62 -14.66 -27.99
C TYR A 131 -32.83 -15.51 -26.99
N ASP A 132 -32.61 -16.80 -27.28
CA ASP A 132 -31.83 -17.68 -26.40
C ASP A 132 -30.36 -17.27 -26.27
N LYS A 133 -29.74 -16.84 -27.37
CA LYS A 133 -28.35 -16.33 -27.36
C LYS A 133 -28.25 -15.03 -26.57
N PHE A 134 -29.21 -14.12 -26.74
CA PHE A 134 -29.26 -12.88 -25.98
C PHE A 134 -29.50 -13.14 -24.49
N TYR A 135 -30.38 -14.10 -24.16
CA TYR A 135 -30.66 -14.48 -22.78
C TYR A 135 -29.42 -15.04 -22.07
N LYS A 136 -28.60 -15.84 -22.77
CA LYS A 136 -27.30 -16.31 -22.25
C LYS A 136 -26.34 -15.15 -21.99
N LEU A 137 -26.30 -14.16 -22.90
CA LEU A 137 -25.49 -12.96 -22.72
C LEU A 137 -25.95 -12.13 -21.50
N VAL A 138 -27.27 -11.99 -21.29
CA VAL A 138 -27.83 -11.32 -20.10
C VAL A 138 -27.46 -12.10 -18.83
N LEU A 139 -27.53 -13.43 -18.86
CA LEU A 139 -27.15 -14.28 -17.72
C LEU A 139 -25.66 -14.13 -17.36
N GLU A 140 -24.77 -14.12 -18.36
CA GLU A 140 -23.34 -13.86 -18.15
C GLU A 140 -23.09 -12.45 -17.60
N ALA A 141 -23.79 -11.43 -18.14
CA ALA A 141 -23.70 -10.06 -17.63
C ALA A 141 -24.16 -9.98 -16.17
N VAL A 142 -25.32 -10.57 -15.84
CA VAL A 142 -25.84 -10.64 -14.47
C VAL A 142 -24.89 -11.36 -13.52
N ALA A 143 -24.26 -12.47 -13.96
CA ALA A 143 -23.29 -13.20 -13.13
C ALA A 143 -22.07 -12.34 -12.79
N VAL A 144 -21.53 -11.60 -13.76
CA VAL A 144 -20.35 -10.74 -13.56
C VAL A 144 -20.70 -9.51 -12.72
N GLU A 145 -21.83 -8.84 -13.00
CA GLU A 145 -22.34 -7.70 -12.20
C GLU A 145 -22.59 -8.09 -10.72
N ALA A 146 -23.15 -9.28 -10.50
CA ALA A 146 -23.43 -9.80 -9.17
C ALA A 146 -22.17 -10.30 -8.43
N GLY A 147 -21.00 -10.37 -9.08
CA GLY A 147 -19.80 -10.97 -8.52
C GLY A 147 -19.87 -12.49 -8.33
N LEU A 148 -20.80 -13.16 -9.02
CA LEU A 148 -21.06 -14.61 -8.96
C LEU A 148 -20.29 -15.34 -10.06
N GLU A 149 -18.97 -15.17 -10.12
CA GLU A 149 -18.12 -15.75 -11.17
C GLU A 149 -18.19 -17.29 -11.21
N LEU A 150 -18.49 -17.95 -10.08
CA LEU A 150 -18.74 -19.39 -10.06
C LEU A 150 -19.90 -19.80 -10.98
N ALA A 151 -20.92 -18.97 -11.14
CA ALA A 151 -22.06 -19.25 -12.03
C ALA A 151 -21.67 -19.21 -13.52
N VAL A 152 -20.50 -18.68 -13.87
CA VAL A 152 -19.95 -18.72 -15.23
C VAL A 152 -19.18 -20.04 -15.47
N ALA A 153 -18.53 -20.57 -14.44
CA ALA A 153 -17.65 -21.74 -14.56
C ALA A 153 -18.33 -23.07 -14.22
N ASP A 154 -19.18 -23.11 -13.19
CA ASP A 154 -19.81 -24.33 -12.67
C ASP A 154 -21.24 -24.50 -13.20
N PRO A 155 -21.60 -25.66 -13.80
CA PRO A 155 -22.95 -25.90 -14.30
C PRO A 155 -24.04 -25.88 -13.22
N THR A 156 -23.74 -26.23 -11.96
CA THR A 156 -24.76 -26.24 -10.90
C THR A 156 -25.10 -24.83 -10.45
N ALA A 157 -24.07 -24.01 -10.19
CA ALA A 157 -24.19 -22.58 -9.96
C ALA A 157 -24.86 -21.85 -11.14
N HIS A 158 -24.54 -22.23 -12.38
CA HIS A 158 -25.15 -21.67 -13.58
C HIS A 158 -26.66 -21.94 -13.65
N ALA A 159 -27.08 -23.18 -13.35
CA ALA A 159 -28.49 -23.56 -13.35
C ALA A 159 -29.27 -22.82 -12.26
N GLU A 160 -28.67 -22.62 -11.09
CA GLU A 160 -29.26 -21.87 -9.98
C GLU A 160 -29.47 -20.39 -10.33
N LEU A 161 -28.44 -19.71 -10.84
CA LEU A 161 -28.55 -18.32 -11.26
C LEU A 161 -29.54 -18.16 -12.43
N ARG A 162 -29.55 -19.13 -13.36
CA ARG A 162 -30.51 -19.14 -14.46
C ARG A 162 -31.95 -19.25 -13.96
N ALA A 163 -32.22 -20.11 -12.99
CA ALA A 163 -33.56 -20.26 -12.40
C ALA A 163 -34.00 -18.98 -11.67
N ALA A 164 -33.09 -18.33 -10.93
CA ALA A 164 -33.34 -17.04 -10.32
C ALA A 164 -33.66 -15.97 -11.37
N LEU A 165 -32.88 -15.89 -12.45
CA LEU A 165 -33.12 -14.96 -13.54
C LEU A 165 -34.45 -15.24 -14.26
N GLU A 166 -34.79 -16.49 -14.55
CA GLU A 166 -36.06 -16.85 -15.22
C GLU A 166 -37.29 -16.46 -14.38
N SER A 167 -37.17 -16.43 -13.05
CA SER A 167 -38.25 -16.02 -12.14
C SER A 167 -38.54 -14.50 -12.19
N VAL A 168 -37.51 -13.68 -12.45
CA VAL A 168 -37.61 -12.21 -12.48
C VAL A 168 -37.77 -11.70 -13.91
N PHE A 169 -36.99 -12.29 -14.82
CA PHE A 169 -36.82 -11.92 -16.20
C PHE A 169 -36.99 -13.16 -17.10
N PRO A 170 -38.22 -13.58 -17.43
CA PRO A 170 -38.43 -14.71 -18.33
C PRO A 170 -38.00 -14.37 -19.76
N VAL A 171 -37.73 -15.39 -20.59
CA VAL A 171 -37.33 -15.21 -22.01
C VAL A 171 -38.35 -14.36 -22.80
N SER A 172 -39.64 -14.43 -22.44
CA SER A 172 -40.70 -13.60 -23.03
C SER A 172 -40.56 -12.10 -22.75
N ALA A 173 -39.88 -11.71 -21.67
CA ALA A 173 -39.64 -10.31 -21.30
C ALA A 173 -38.51 -9.66 -22.12
N VAL A 174 -37.69 -10.45 -22.83
CA VAL A 174 -36.58 -9.95 -23.64
C VAL A 174 -37.04 -8.97 -24.72
N ALA A 175 -38.17 -9.26 -25.39
CA ALA A 175 -38.69 -8.38 -26.43
C ALA A 175 -39.03 -6.98 -25.91
N ARG A 176 -39.56 -6.88 -24.67
CA ARG A 176 -39.83 -5.59 -24.01
C ARG A 176 -38.55 -4.92 -23.53
N PHE A 177 -37.59 -5.69 -23.04
CA PHE A 177 -36.32 -5.16 -22.56
C PHE A 177 -35.55 -4.44 -23.65
N VAL A 178 -35.52 -5.00 -24.87
CA VAL A 178 -34.79 -4.42 -26.00
C VAL A 178 -35.42 -3.10 -26.50
N THR A 179 -36.70 -2.83 -26.20
CA THR A 179 -37.36 -1.56 -26.59
C THR A 179 -37.07 -0.39 -25.64
N LEU A 180 -36.44 -0.64 -24.49
CA LEU A 180 -36.12 0.38 -23.50
C LEU A 180 -34.89 1.22 -23.89
N GLY A 181 -34.78 2.42 -23.31
CA GLY A 181 -33.61 3.29 -23.50
C GLY A 181 -32.32 2.62 -23.01
N GLU A 182 -31.16 3.03 -23.53
CA GLU A 182 -29.86 2.48 -23.09
C GLU A 182 -29.63 2.68 -21.59
N GLY A 183 -29.94 3.88 -21.06
CA GLY A 183 -29.83 4.18 -19.63
C GLY A 183 -30.76 3.32 -18.77
N GLU A 184 -32.01 3.12 -19.20
CA GLU A 184 -32.99 2.29 -18.48
C GLU A 184 -32.61 0.81 -18.50
N ARG A 185 -32.00 0.33 -19.59
CA ARG A 185 -31.48 -1.04 -19.68
C ARG A 185 -30.31 -1.28 -18.73
N LEU A 186 -29.44 -0.28 -18.54
CA LEU A 186 -28.33 -0.36 -17.59
C LEU A 186 -28.85 -0.44 -16.14
N THR A 187 -29.78 0.43 -15.77
CA THR A 187 -30.36 0.40 -14.41
C THR A 187 -31.10 -0.91 -14.15
N GLN A 188 -31.88 -1.39 -15.11
CA GLN A 188 -32.57 -2.68 -14.99
C GLN A 188 -31.59 -3.85 -14.91
N LEU A 189 -30.48 -3.84 -15.64
CA LEU A 189 -29.49 -4.92 -15.55
C LEU A 189 -28.84 -4.99 -14.17
N ALA A 190 -28.51 -3.83 -13.57
CA ALA A 190 -27.96 -3.76 -12.22
C ALA A 190 -28.99 -4.18 -11.14
N GLU A 191 -30.26 -3.83 -11.31
CA GLU A 191 -31.36 -4.34 -10.46
C GLU A 191 -31.55 -5.85 -10.60
N LEU A 192 -31.53 -6.39 -11.82
CA LEU A 192 -31.63 -7.82 -12.07
C LEU A 192 -30.49 -8.57 -11.38
N ALA A 193 -29.26 -8.05 -11.43
CA ALA A 193 -28.13 -8.65 -10.74
C ALA A 193 -28.35 -8.73 -9.22
N ARG A 194 -28.74 -7.62 -8.58
CA ARG A 194 -29.00 -7.58 -7.13
C ARG A 194 -30.17 -8.48 -6.72
N ILE A 195 -31.28 -8.45 -7.46
CA ILE A 195 -32.45 -9.28 -7.17
C ILE A 195 -32.11 -10.78 -7.34
N CYS A 196 -31.38 -11.16 -8.40
CA CYS A 196 -30.96 -12.55 -8.59
C CYS A 196 -30.07 -13.04 -7.45
N THR A 197 -29.11 -12.23 -7.01
CA THR A 197 -28.29 -12.51 -5.82
C THR A 197 -29.15 -12.70 -4.57
N GLY A 198 -30.13 -11.81 -4.34
CA GLY A 198 -31.09 -11.91 -3.24
C GLY A 198 -31.90 -13.21 -3.26
N ILE A 199 -32.36 -13.65 -4.43
CA ILE A 199 -33.10 -14.92 -4.61
C ILE A 199 -32.19 -16.11 -4.30
N CYS A 200 -30.95 -16.12 -4.80
CA CYS A 200 -29.99 -17.18 -4.49
C CYS A 200 -29.68 -17.24 -2.98
N LEU A 201 -29.56 -16.09 -2.30
CA LEU A 201 -29.36 -16.02 -0.85
C LEU A 201 -30.55 -16.59 -0.08
N TYR A 202 -31.76 -16.24 -0.48
CA TYR A 202 -32.97 -16.78 0.12
C TYR A 202 -33.08 -18.29 -0.10
N ASN A 203 -32.83 -18.78 -1.32
CA ASN A 203 -32.85 -20.21 -1.62
C ASN A 203 -31.80 -20.98 -0.80
N ARG A 204 -30.62 -20.39 -0.58
CA ARG A 204 -29.60 -20.92 0.34
C ARG A 204 -30.12 -20.99 1.78
N SER A 205 -30.81 -19.95 2.27
CA SER A 205 -31.41 -19.94 3.62
C SER A 205 -32.49 -21.02 3.79
N CYS A 206 -33.21 -21.37 2.72
CA CYS A 206 -34.20 -22.45 2.72
C CYS A 206 -33.58 -23.86 2.52
N GLY A 207 -32.26 -23.96 2.31
CA GLY A 207 -31.59 -25.24 2.00
C GLY A 207 -31.87 -25.78 0.59
N ALA A 208 -32.43 -24.96 -0.30
CA ALA A 208 -32.81 -25.33 -1.67
C ALA A 208 -31.80 -24.86 -2.74
N GLY A 209 -30.66 -24.28 -2.32
CA GLY A 209 -29.64 -23.72 -3.20
C GLY A 209 -28.39 -23.24 -2.44
N GLY A 210 -27.60 -22.38 -3.07
CA GLY A 210 -26.38 -21.78 -2.51
C GLY A 210 -25.09 -22.16 -3.22
N SER A 211 -25.17 -22.88 -4.35
CA SER A 211 -24.02 -23.25 -5.19
C SER A 211 -23.45 -22.07 -5.97
N ALA A 212 -24.30 -21.10 -6.34
CA ALA A 212 -23.88 -19.89 -7.02
C ALA A 212 -23.14 -18.90 -6.12
N LEU A 213 -23.36 -18.97 -4.80
CA LEU A 213 -22.80 -18.05 -3.83
C LEU A 213 -21.44 -18.54 -3.30
N PRO A 214 -20.49 -17.65 -3.00
CA PRO A 214 -19.23 -18.04 -2.39
C PRO A 214 -19.45 -18.75 -1.04
N ALA A 215 -18.81 -19.91 -0.85
CA ALA A 215 -18.84 -20.64 0.43
C ALA A 215 -18.25 -19.80 1.58
N ALA A 216 -17.31 -18.90 1.25
CA ALA A 216 -16.55 -18.10 2.21
C ALA A 216 -17.40 -17.03 2.95
N ALA A 217 -18.56 -16.63 2.41
CA ALA A 217 -19.41 -15.62 3.06
C ALA A 217 -19.88 -16.04 4.47
N ALA A 218 -20.10 -17.35 4.69
CA ALA A 218 -20.55 -17.87 5.98
C ALA A 218 -19.42 -18.01 7.02
N SER A 219 -18.16 -17.90 6.61
CA SER A 219 -16.99 -18.10 7.49
C SER A 219 -16.23 -16.81 7.79
N TYR A 220 -16.68 -15.67 7.26
CA TYR A 220 -16.05 -14.37 7.48
C TYR A 220 -15.98 -13.98 8.97
N LEU A 221 -17.12 -13.86 9.66
CA LEU A 221 -17.15 -13.35 11.05
C LEU A 221 -16.28 -14.19 11.99
N PRO A 222 -16.34 -15.54 11.97
CA PRO A 222 -15.44 -16.36 12.78
C PRO A 222 -13.96 -16.18 12.42
N GLN A 223 -13.62 -16.00 11.14
CA GLN A 223 -12.23 -15.79 10.71
C GLN A 223 -11.71 -14.43 11.15
N ALA A 224 -12.47 -13.35 10.93
CA ALA A 224 -12.13 -12.00 11.37
C ALA A 224 -11.98 -11.92 12.89
N GLN A 225 -12.88 -12.54 13.66
CA GLN A 225 -12.78 -12.60 15.12
C GLN A 225 -11.55 -13.38 15.61
N ARG A 226 -11.15 -14.46 14.92
CA ARG A 226 -9.92 -15.20 15.24
C ARG A 226 -8.70 -14.34 14.98
N LEU A 227 -8.61 -13.74 13.79
CA LEU A 227 -7.51 -12.86 13.42
C LEU A 227 -7.37 -11.67 14.40
N LEU A 228 -8.50 -11.07 14.81
CA LEU A 228 -8.48 -9.98 15.79
C LEU A 228 -7.95 -10.43 17.15
N ARG A 229 -8.31 -11.64 17.60
CA ARG A 229 -7.78 -12.21 18.84
C ARG A 229 -6.28 -12.49 18.74
N ASP A 230 -5.82 -12.98 17.60
CA ASP A 230 -4.41 -13.27 17.35
C ASP A 230 -3.59 -11.96 17.32
N ILE A 231 -4.06 -10.93 16.61
CA ILE A 231 -3.44 -9.59 16.62
C ILE A 231 -3.42 -8.99 18.03
N SER A 232 -4.55 -9.07 18.76
CA SER A 232 -4.64 -8.56 20.14
C SER A 232 -3.62 -9.26 21.06
N ARG A 233 -3.45 -10.58 20.89
CA ARG A 233 -2.43 -11.33 21.61
C ARG A 233 -1.02 -10.86 21.26
N CYS A 234 -0.72 -10.64 19.98
CA CYS A 234 0.56 -10.08 19.55
C CYS A 234 0.82 -8.69 20.14
N CYS A 235 -0.19 -7.83 20.24
CA CYS A 235 -0.07 -6.51 20.88
C CYS A 235 0.35 -6.64 22.35
N VAL A 236 -0.28 -7.55 23.11
CA VAL A 236 0.07 -7.81 24.51
C VAL A 236 1.49 -8.35 24.62
N GLU A 237 1.85 -9.35 23.82
CA GLU A 237 3.18 -9.96 23.83
C GLU A 237 4.29 -8.94 23.49
N VAL A 238 4.09 -8.10 22.47
CA VAL A 238 5.06 -7.07 22.09
C VAL A 238 5.14 -5.96 23.15
N ASN A 239 4.02 -5.58 23.77
CA ASN A 239 4.01 -4.60 24.85
C ASN A 239 4.76 -5.11 26.10
N GLU A 240 4.61 -6.38 26.45
CA GLU A 240 5.39 -7.03 27.51
C GLU A 240 6.89 -7.05 27.18
N GLN A 241 7.27 -7.37 25.94
CA GLN A 241 8.65 -7.33 25.47
C GLN A 241 9.25 -5.93 25.57
N LEU A 242 8.49 -4.90 25.16
CA LEU A 242 8.88 -3.50 25.27
C LEU A 242 9.12 -3.09 26.72
N ALA A 243 8.22 -3.48 27.63
CA ALA A 243 8.39 -3.21 29.06
C ALA A 243 9.61 -3.94 29.66
N GLN A 244 9.88 -5.18 29.26
CA GLN A 244 11.07 -5.92 29.68
C GLN A 244 12.37 -5.22 29.24
N LEU A 245 12.44 -4.76 27.98
CA LEU A 245 13.59 -4.03 27.46
C LEU A 245 13.83 -2.71 28.22
N GLN A 246 12.76 -2.00 28.58
CA GLN A 246 12.86 -0.77 29.38
C GLN A 246 13.41 -1.04 30.78
N VAL A 247 12.99 -2.14 31.43
CA VAL A 247 13.54 -2.55 32.73
C VAL A 247 15.02 -2.89 32.60
N MET A 248 15.43 -3.59 31.53
CA MET A 248 16.84 -3.89 31.27
C MET A 248 17.66 -2.61 31.06
N LEU A 249 17.11 -1.63 30.35
CA LEU A 249 17.76 -0.34 30.11
C LEU A 249 17.85 0.50 31.40
N GLY A 250 16.83 0.45 32.26
CA GLY A 250 16.81 1.13 33.55
C GLY A 250 17.81 0.57 34.57
N ARG A 251 18.30 -0.67 34.38
CA ARG A 251 19.36 -1.26 35.22
C ARG A 251 20.77 -0.79 34.84
N LEU A 252 20.95 -0.18 33.66
CA LEU A 252 22.24 0.38 33.27
C LEU A 252 22.48 1.70 34.03
N PRO A 253 23.75 2.01 34.38
CA PRO A 253 24.08 3.29 35.02
C PRO A 253 23.58 4.46 34.17
N PRO A 254 23.23 5.62 34.76
CA PRO A 254 22.89 6.79 33.97
C PRO A 254 24.14 7.28 33.20
N PRO A 255 23.95 7.80 31.98
CA PRO A 255 25.03 8.46 31.24
C PRO A 255 25.60 9.64 32.04
N PRO A 256 26.92 9.90 31.94
CA PRO A 256 27.55 11.04 32.59
C PRO A 256 26.96 12.33 32.05
N ALA A 257 26.75 13.29 32.94
CA ALA A 257 26.33 14.63 32.55
C ALA A 257 27.38 15.25 31.60
N PRO A 258 26.95 16.05 30.61
CA PRO A 258 27.86 16.74 29.73
C PRO A 258 28.62 17.76 30.58
N PRO A 259 29.85 18.14 30.17
CA PRO A 259 30.48 19.30 30.76
C PRO A 259 29.54 20.50 30.55
N ALA A 260 29.26 21.22 31.63
CA ALA A 260 28.57 22.50 31.54
C ALA A 260 29.29 23.38 30.50
N PRO A 261 28.57 24.12 29.65
CA PRO A 261 29.23 25.04 28.72
C PRO A 261 30.09 25.99 29.55
N ALA A 262 31.40 25.95 29.32
CA ALA A 262 32.34 26.86 29.95
C ALA A 262 31.83 28.28 29.68
N ALA A 263 31.43 28.96 30.75
CA ALA A 263 31.07 30.37 30.70
C ALA A 263 32.19 31.10 29.95
N ALA A 264 31.81 31.87 28.93
CA ALA A 264 32.69 32.67 28.12
C ALA A 264 33.64 33.47 29.03
N ALA A 265 34.89 33.02 29.11
CA ALA A 265 35.97 33.81 29.66
C ALA A 265 36.20 34.93 28.66
N ALA A 266 35.71 36.12 29.02
CA ALA A 266 36.03 37.36 28.35
C ALA A 266 37.55 37.46 28.18
N GLU A 267 38.00 37.58 26.94
CA GLU A 267 39.37 37.89 26.59
C GLU A 267 39.70 39.29 27.14
N GLY A 268 40.39 39.31 28.28
CA GLY A 268 41.11 40.47 28.79
C GLY A 268 42.60 40.21 28.56
N GLU A 269 43.16 40.90 27.56
CA GLU A 269 44.60 40.93 27.31
C GLU A 269 45.34 41.45 28.55
N GLY A 270 46.30 40.66 29.05
CA GLY A 270 47.14 41.01 30.18
C GLY A 270 48.35 40.09 30.23
N GLU A 271 49.44 40.55 29.63
CA GLU A 271 50.76 39.90 29.68
C GLU A 271 51.25 39.76 31.13
N GLY A 272 51.67 38.55 31.51
CA GLY A 272 52.25 38.25 32.81
C GLY A 272 52.82 36.84 32.87
N GLU A 273 54.13 36.73 32.69
CA GLU A 273 54.91 35.51 32.86
C GLU A 273 54.80 34.96 34.29
N GLY A 274 54.53 33.65 34.41
CA GLY A 274 54.49 32.94 35.68
C GLY A 274 54.51 31.44 35.48
N GLU A 275 55.68 30.83 35.66
CA GLU A 275 55.88 29.38 35.76
C GLU A 275 55.06 28.81 36.92
N GLY A 276 54.30 27.74 36.68
CA GLY A 276 53.47 27.09 37.69
C GLY A 276 52.89 25.76 37.21
N GLU A 277 53.59 24.69 37.54
CA GLU A 277 53.15 23.30 37.75
C GLU A 277 51.92 22.77 36.98
N ALA A 278 52.20 21.74 36.17
CA ALA A 278 51.25 20.83 35.58
C ALA A 278 50.32 20.19 36.63
N ALA A 279 49.16 20.82 36.88
CA ALA A 279 48.01 20.13 37.42
C ALA A 279 47.37 19.34 36.27
N ALA A 280 47.63 18.03 36.26
CA ALA A 280 46.92 17.08 35.42
C ALA A 280 45.41 17.30 35.57
N ALA A 281 44.79 17.85 34.51
CA ALA A 281 43.35 17.91 34.38
C ALA A 281 42.81 16.48 34.52
N ALA A 282 42.09 16.25 35.61
CA ALA A 282 41.46 14.99 35.89
C ALA A 282 40.53 14.64 34.72
N ALA A 283 40.89 13.59 33.98
CA ALA A 283 40.03 12.97 33.01
C ALA A 283 38.79 12.45 33.76
N GLU A 284 37.68 13.15 33.62
CA GLU A 284 36.37 12.72 34.11
C GLU A 284 35.95 11.40 33.44
N PRO A 285 35.15 10.54 34.12
CA PRO A 285 34.94 9.17 33.70
C PRO A 285 34.01 9.10 32.47
N ALA A 286 34.59 8.83 31.31
CA ALA A 286 33.83 8.38 30.14
C ALA A 286 33.10 7.06 30.45
N GLU A 287 31.85 6.89 29.96
CA GLU A 287 31.17 5.58 30.09
C GLU A 287 32.05 4.48 29.50
N PRO A 288 32.16 3.31 30.15
CA PRO A 288 32.82 2.16 29.54
C PRO A 288 32.12 1.82 28.22
N ALA A 289 32.91 1.66 27.15
CA ALA A 289 32.43 1.47 25.78
C ALA A 289 31.39 0.35 25.65
N ASP A 290 31.55 -0.73 26.42
CA ASP A 290 30.64 -1.89 26.46
C ASP A 290 29.22 -1.51 26.94
N VAL A 291 29.13 -0.63 27.95
CA VAL A 291 27.84 -0.16 28.51
C VAL A 291 27.14 0.75 27.51
N ALA A 292 27.90 1.66 26.87
CA ALA A 292 27.38 2.55 25.84
C ALA A 292 26.91 1.79 24.58
N GLU A 293 27.60 0.72 24.19
CA GLU A 293 27.16 -0.17 23.11
C GLU A 293 25.90 -0.93 23.51
N ARG A 294 25.86 -1.51 24.72
CA ARG A 294 24.68 -2.22 25.21
C ARG A 294 23.45 -1.31 25.32
N ARG A 295 23.63 -0.06 25.73
CA ARG A 295 22.58 0.97 25.75
C ARG A 295 22.01 1.22 24.35
N ARG A 296 22.88 1.38 23.36
CA ARG A 296 22.48 1.59 21.95
C ARG A 296 21.74 0.38 21.39
N GLN A 297 22.18 -0.84 21.68
CA GLN A 297 21.51 -2.08 21.28
C GLN A 297 20.11 -2.20 21.90
N LEU A 298 19.97 -1.96 23.22
CA LEU A 298 18.66 -2.00 23.88
C LEU A 298 17.73 -0.92 23.35
N HIS A 299 18.25 0.27 23.06
CA HIS A 299 17.46 1.35 22.48
C HIS A 299 16.93 0.99 21.09
N SER A 300 17.76 0.44 20.20
CA SER A 300 17.28 0.01 18.87
C SER A 300 16.27 -1.13 18.95
N GLU A 301 16.41 -2.05 19.91
CA GLU A 301 15.39 -3.08 20.18
C GLU A 301 14.07 -2.47 20.68
N ILE A 302 14.11 -1.45 21.55
CA ILE A 302 12.92 -0.75 22.04
C ILE A 302 12.19 -0.07 20.87
N ILE A 303 12.92 0.61 19.98
CA ILE A 303 12.33 1.22 18.77
C ILE A 303 11.70 0.16 17.89
N ASN A 304 12.37 -0.97 17.69
CA ASN A 304 11.83 -2.07 16.90
C ASN A 304 10.52 -2.62 17.48
N ARG A 305 10.46 -2.85 18.79
CA ARG A 305 9.23 -3.32 19.46
C ARG A 305 8.14 -2.25 19.46
N GLY A 306 8.49 -0.97 19.62
CA GLY A 306 7.55 0.14 19.51
C GLY A 306 6.92 0.24 18.12
N GLN A 307 7.72 0.12 17.06
CA GLN A 307 7.23 0.06 15.68
C GLN A 307 6.32 -1.13 15.45
N ALA A 308 6.69 -2.31 15.95
CA ALA A 308 5.87 -3.51 15.83
C ALA A 308 4.50 -3.32 16.51
N LEU A 309 4.49 -2.78 17.73
CA LEU A 309 3.27 -2.52 18.50
C LEU A 309 2.35 -1.56 17.76
N GLN A 310 2.88 -0.44 17.27
CA GLN A 310 2.10 0.57 16.54
C GLN A 310 1.48 -0.01 15.25
N LEU A 311 2.20 -0.87 14.52
CA LEU A 311 1.66 -1.55 13.34
C LEU A 311 0.57 -2.55 13.70
N PHE A 312 0.76 -3.37 14.74
CA PHE A 312 -0.28 -4.31 15.18
C PHE A 312 -1.52 -3.59 15.70
N GLU A 313 -1.38 -2.49 16.44
CA GLU A 313 -2.51 -1.66 16.91
C GLU A 313 -3.26 -1.04 15.73
N SER A 314 -2.54 -0.55 14.70
CA SER A 314 -3.17 0.01 13.49
C SER A 314 -3.96 -1.06 12.71
N LEU A 315 -3.41 -2.27 12.57
CA LEU A 315 -4.07 -3.39 11.90
C LEU A 315 -5.26 -3.90 12.74
N SER A 316 -5.13 -3.88 14.06
CA SER A 316 -6.22 -4.22 14.99
C SER A 316 -7.39 -3.25 14.86
N ALA A 317 -7.11 -1.95 14.72
CA ALA A 317 -8.13 -0.93 14.56
C ALA A 317 -8.88 -1.10 13.22
N ASP A 318 -8.15 -1.24 12.10
CA ASP A 318 -8.75 -1.46 10.77
C ASP A 318 -9.58 -2.76 10.72
N LEU A 319 -9.08 -3.86 11.30
CA LEU A 319 -9.85 -5.10 11.38
C LEU A 319 -11.06 -4.97 12.32
N GLY A 320 -10.96 -4.19 13.39
CA GLY A 320 -12.06 -3.88 14.28
C GLY A 320 -13.19 -3.15 13.56
N GLU A 321 -12.87 -2.08 12.84
CA GLU A 321 -13.83 -1.32 12.02
C GLU A 321 -14.50 -2.20 10.96
N GLY A 322 -13.72 -3.02 10.24
CA GLY A 322 -14.25 -3.96 9.25
C GLY A 322 -15.12 -5.07 9.86
N LEU A 323 -14.81 -5.51 11.08
CA LEU A 323 -15.64 -6.49 11.80
C LEU A 323 -16.97 -5.88 12.24
N GLU A 324 -16.97 -4.65 12.76
CA GLU A 324 -18.19 -3.93 13.14
C GLU A 324 -19.09 -3.68 11.93
N ALA A 325 -18.52 -3.21 10.82
CA ALA A 325 -19.24 -3.02 9.56
C ALA A 325 -19.87 -4.33 9.07
N ALA A 326 -19.10 -5.43 9.07
CA ALA A 326 -19.62 -6.73 8.67
C ALA A 326 -20.71 -7.28 9.60
N GLN A 327 -20.61 -7.06 10.92
CA GLN A 327 -21.66 -7.46 11.87
C GLN A 327 -22.96 -6.69 11.62
N GLN A 328 -22.87 -5.40 11.32
CA GLN A 328 -24.04 -4.57 10.97
C GLN A 328 -24.69 -5.09 9.67
N LEU A 329 -23.88 -5.34 8.64
CA LEU A 329 -24.37 -5.88 7.36
C LEU A 329 -25.01 -7.26 7.51
N ASP A 330 -24.41 -8.16 8.29
CA ASP A 330 -24.90 -9.52 8.53
C ASP A 330 -26.23 -9.48 9.32
N ALA A 331 -26.31 -8.67 10.38
CA ALA A 331 -27.55 -8.49 11.14
C ALA A 331 -28.69 -7.90 10.30
N GLU A 332 -28.40 -6.91 9.44
CA GLU A 332 -29.38 -6.39 8.50
C GLU A 332 -29.80 -7.44 7.46
N LEU A 333 -28.86 -8.23 6.97
CA LEU A 333 -29.12 -9.29 5.99
C LEU A 333 -30.02 -10.38 6.59
N GLU A 334 -29.75 -10.85 7.81
CA GLU A 334 -30.59 -11.80 8.53
C GLU A 334 -32.01 -11.24 8.75
N HIS A 335 -32.11 -9.97 9.17
CA HIS A 335 -33.39 -9.32 9.37
C HIS A 335 -34.21 -9.23 8.07
N VAL A 336 -33.58 -8.86 6.95
CA VAL A 336 -34.26 -8.82 5.64
C VAL A 336 -34.61 -10.23 5.15
N LEU A 337 -33.79 -11.25 5.42
CA LEU A 337 -34.12 -12.64 5.09
C LEU A 337 -35.41 -13.10 5.81
N VAL A 338 -35.59 -12.74 7.08
CA VAL A 338 -36.83 -13.03 7.81
C VAL A 338 -38.02 -12.33 7.16
N GLN A 339 -37.88 -11.05 6.78
CA GLN A 339 -38.95 -10.32 6.09
C GLN A 339 -39.33 -10.95 4.74
N VAL A 340 -38.35 -11.45 3.98
CA VAL A 340 -38.59 -12.20 2.75
C VAL A 340 -39.30 -13.51 3.05
N ALA A 341 -38.84 -14.25 4.06
CA ALA A 341 -39.47 -15.51 4.48
C ALA A 341 -40.94 -15.30 4.90
N GLU A 342 -41.27 -14.21 5.61
CA GLU A 342 -42.65 -13.85 5.95
C GLU A 342 -43.47 -13.44 4.73
N ALA A 343 -42.87 -12.68 3.80
CA ALA A 343 -43.55 -12.25 2.59
C ALA A 343 -43.84 -13.42 1.63
N VAL A 344 -42.97 -14.43 1.60
CA VAL A 344 -43.05 -15.60 0.73
C VAL A 344 -43.80 -16.77 1.39
N GLY A 345 -43.64 -16.95 2.70
CA GLY A 345 -43.92 -18.16 3.50
C GLY A 345 -45.38 -18.55 3.71
N GLY A 346 -46.32 -18.08 2.89
CA GLY A 346 -47.73 -18.49 3.01
C GLY A 346 -48.61 -18.29 1.79
N SER A 347 -48.09 -17.79 0.66
CA SER A 347 -48.91 -17.42 -0.50
C SER A 347 -48.46 -18.17 -1.75
N ALA A 348 -49.41 -18.79 -2.47
CA ALA A 348 -49.17 -19.46 -3.75
C ALA A 348 -48.72 -18.49 -4.86
N ALA A 349 -48.97 -17.19 -4.69
CA ALA A 349 -48.48 -16.12 -5.54
C ALA A 349 -48.24 -14.86 -4.68
N VAL A 350 -47.04 -14.29 -4.77
CA VAL A 350 -46.65 -13.09 -4.02
C VAL A 350 -46.48 -11.93 -4.99
N PRO A 351 -47.02 -10.73 -4.71
CA PRO A 351 -46.87 -9.57 -5.59
C PRO A 351 -45.39 -9.16 -5.74
N LYS A 352 -44.96 -8.95 -6.99
CA LYS A 352 -43.58 -8.57 -7.33
C LYS A 352 -43.15 -7.26 -6.67
N ASP A 353 -44.06 -6.31 -6.57
CA ASP A 353 -43.84 -4.99 -5.95
C ASP A 353 -43.48 -5.07 -4.47
N ARG A 354 -43.80 -6.19 -3.80
CA ARG A 354 -43.48 -6.41 -2.38
C ARG A 354 -42.17 -7.16 -2.17
N VAL A 355 -41.85 -8.14 -3.02
CA VAL A 355 -40.70 -9.04 -2.79
C VAL A 355 -39.42 -8.56 -3.48
N TYR A 356 -39.52 -7.97 -4.68
CA TYR A 356 -38.34 -7.54 -5.43
C TYR A 356 -37.52 -6.46 -4.71
N PRO A 357 -38.12 -5.46 -4.03
CA PRO A 357 -37.35 -4.51 -3.23
C PRO A 357 -36.57 -5.18 -2.09
N LEU A 358 -37.12 -6.24 -1.49
CA LEU A 358 -36.44 -6.99 -0.42
C LEU A 358 -35.27 -7.80 -0.98
N PHE A 359 -35.45 -8.45 -2.13
CA PHE A 359 -34.36 -9.17 -2.80
C PHE A 359 -33.26 -8.22 -3.31
N ASP A 360 -33.63 -7.05 -3.84
CA ASP A 360 -32.65 -6.01 -4.24
C ASP A 360 -31.81 -5.57 -3.04
N ARG A 361 -32.45 -5.34 -1.88
CA ARG A 361 -31.77 -5.00 -0.63
C ARG A 361 -30.85 -6.13 -0.16
N LEU A 362 -31.28 -7.40 -0.22
CA LEU A 362 -30.43 -8.54 0.11
C LEU A 362 -29.19 -8.62 -0.78
N GLY A 363 -29.35 -8.42 -2.09
CA GLY A 363 -28.24 -8.40 -3.03
C GLY A 363 -27.23 -7.29 -2.71
N ALA A 364 -27.71 -6.09 -2.37
CA ALA A 364 -26.85 -4.98 -1.97
C ALA A 364 -26.10 -5.25 -0.65
N LEU A 365 -26.76 -5.78 0.37
CA LEU A 365 -26.14 -6.14 1.65
C LEU A 365 -25.06 -7.22 1.47
N HIS A 366 -25.33 -8.22 0.63
CA HIS A 366 -24.35 -9.26 0.33
C HIS A 366 -23.13 -8.75 -0.43
N ALA A 367 -23.31 -7.80 -1.36
CA ALA A 367 -22.20 -7.17 -2.05
C ALA A 367 -21.27 -6.44 -1.07
N GLY A 368 -21.83 -5.73 -0.08
CA GLY A 368 -21.06 -5.12 1.01
C GLY A 368 -20.29 -6.14 1.84
N LEU A 369 -20.94 -7.24 2.24
CA LEU A 369 -20.28 -8.30 3.02
C LEU A 369 -19.14 -8.97 2.23
N HIS A 370 -19.32 -9.16 0.91
CA HIS A 370 -18.28 -9.71 0.04
C HIS A 370 -17.08 -8.77 -0.11
N GLN A 371 -17.30 -7.46 -0.09
CA GLN A 371 -16.22 -6.46 -0.07
C GLN A 371 -15.39 -6.56 1.22
N GLU A 372 -16.04 -6.67 2.38
CA GLU A 372 -15.33 -6.90 3.65
C GLU A 372 -14.53 -8.21 3.64
N LEU A 373 -15.07 -9.27 3.05
CA LEU A 373 -14.35 -10.53 2.88
C LEU A 373 -13.06 -10.40 2.07
N ARG A 374 -13.08 -9.61 0.99
CA ARG A 374 -11.87 -9.31 0.21
C ARG A 374 -10.84 -8.54 1.04
N LEU A 375 -11.28 -7.58 1.84
CA LEU A 375 -10.40 -6.82 2.73
C LEU A 375 -9.80 -7.68 3.84
N LEU A 376 -10.54 -8.65 4.38
CA LEU A 376 -10.01 -9.59 5.38
C LEU A 376 -8.83 -10.42 4.86
N VAL A 377 -8.86 -10.86 3.59
CA VAL A 377 -7.72 -11.57 2.99
C VAL A 377 -6.47 -10.69 2.96
N VAL A 378 -6.64 -9.40 2.68
CA VAL A 378 -5.54 -8.43 2.72
C VAL A 378 -5.03 -8.26 4.15
N ARG A 379 -5.93 -8.05 5.11
CA ARG A 379 -5.59 -7.92 6.54
C ARG A 379 -4.83 -9.15 7.06
N GLN A 380 -5.22 -10.35 6.63
CA GLN A 380 -4.53 -11.60 6.99
C GLN A 380 -3.12 -11.66 6.41
N ARG A 381 -2.92 -11.32 5.14
CA ARG A 381 -1.58 -11.29 4.53
C ARG A 381 -0.65 -10.29 5.23
N LEU A 382 -1.17 -9.10 5.53
CA LEU A 382 -0.43 -8.07 6.25
C LEU A 382 -0.05 -8.53 7.66
N TYR A 383 -0.96 -9.23 8.35
CA TYR A 383 -0.68 -9.85 9.65
C TYR A 383 0.45 -10.89 9.55
N ASP A 384 0.40 -11.79 8.56
CA ASP A 384 1.41 -12.83 8.38
C ASP A 384 2.79 -12.20 8.12
N GLU A 385 2.88 -11.22 7.20
CA GLU A 385 4.11 -10.48 6.91
C GLU A 385 4.64 -9.70 8.13
N LEU A 386 3.76 -9.03 8.88
CA LEU A 386 4.12 -8.29 10.08
C LEU A 386 4.67 -9.23 11.17
N THR A 387 4.06 -10.41 11.32
CA THR A 387 4.47 -11.41 12.31
C THR A 387 5.88 -11.94 12.02
N GLU A 388 6.20 -12.18 10.74
CA GLU A 388 7.55 -12.59 10.32
C GLU A 388 8.59 -11.49 10.60
N LEU A 389 8.27 -10.23 10.31
CA LEU A 389 9.17 -9.10 10.54
C LEU A 389 9.32 -8.76 12.03
N ALA A 390 8.27 -8.91 12.82
CA ALA A 390 8.25 -8.67 14.26
C ALA A 390 8.94 -9.77 15.08
N ALA A 391 9.22 -10.93 14.48
CA ALA A 391 9.90 -12.04 15.15
C ALA A 391 11.22 -11.59 15.81
N LEU A 392 11.56 -12.20 16.94
CA LEU A 392 12.78 -11.87 17.68
C LEU A 392 14.01 -12.25 16.84
N ALA A 393 14.94 -11.32 16.67
CA ALA A 393 16.19 -11.59 15.97
C ALA A 393 17.08 -12.54 16.80
N PRO A 394 17.81 -13.47 16.16
CA PRO A 394 18.82 -14.27 16.85
C PRO A 394 19.92 -13.35 17.38
N GLY A 395 20.03 -13.24 18.71
CA GLY A 395 20.93 -12.30 19.40
C GLY A 395 20.23 -11.15 20.14
N SER A 396 18.90 -11.04 20.04
CA SER A 396 18.12 -10.08 20.83
C SER A 396 18.36 -10.27 22.33
N ALA A 397 18.41 -9.16 23.06
CA ALA A 397 18.49 -9.15 24.52
C ALA A 397 17.39 -10.00 25.19
N LEU A 398 16.22 -10.09 24.56
CA LEU A 398 15.08 -10.89 25.02
C LEU A 398 15.27 -12.40 24.74
N ALA A 399 15.97 -12.76 23.65
CA ALA A 399 16.22 -14.16 23.29
C ALA A 399 17.26 -14.83 24.22
N ALA A 400 18.23 -14.06 24.73
CA ALA A 400 19.25 -14.55 25.65
C ALA A 400 18.69 -15.01 27.01
N GLY A 401 17.58 -14.41 27.46
CA GLY A 401 16.88 -14.81 28.69
C GLY A 401 16.15 -16.16 28.59
N ALA A 402 15.64 -16.51 27.40
CA ALA A 402 14.92 -17.76 27.17
C ALA A 402 15.87 -18.98 27.08
N ALA A 403 17.09 -18.79 26.57
CA ALA A 403 18.07 -19.86 26.40
C ALA A 403 18.64 -20.40 27.74
N ALA A 404 18.63 -19.58 28.80
CA ALA A 404 19.13 -19.97 30.12
C ALA A 404 18.20 -20.95 30.88
N GLY A 405 16.96 -21.13 30.42
CA GLY A 405 15.97 -22.04 31.05
C GLY A 405 15.84 -23.41 30.38
N ALA A 406 16.53 -23.67 29.27
CA ALA A 406 16.37 -24.88 28.46
C ALA A 406 17.59 -25.81 28.55
N GLY A 407 18.04 -26.10 29.78
CA GLY A 407 19.05 -27.11 30.06
C GLY A 407 18.43 -28.40 30.59
N LYS A 408 18.42 -29.46 29.75
CA LYS A 408 18.19 -30.88 30.10
C LYS A 408 16.73 -31.36 30.11
N LYS A 409 16.24 -31.79 28.94
CA LYS A 409 15.33 -32.95 28.86
C LYS A 409 15.82 -33.92 27.80
N THR A 410 16.17 -35.10 28.29
CA THR A 410 16.52 -36.31 27.55
C THR A 410 15.32 -36.82 26.75
N SER A 411 15.63 -37.44 25.62
CA SER A 411 14.72 -38.09 24.68
C SER A 411 13.66 -39.00 25.34
N GLY A 412 12.41 -38.89 24.89
CA GLY A 412 11.34 -39.81 25.23
C GLY A 412 10.06 -39.51 24.46
N THR A 413 9.78 -40.36 23.47
CA THR A 413 8.60 -40.43 22.60
C THR A 413 7.28 -40.61 23.36
N SER A 414 6.20 -39.90 23.00
CA SER A 414 4.83 -40.43 22.73
C SER A 414 3.66 -39.43 22.93
N THR A 415 2.86 -39.30 21.86
CA THR A 415 1.38 -39.15 21.71
C THR A 415 0.46 -38.54 22.79
N SER A 416 -0.27 -37.50 22.34
CA SER A 416 -1.73 -37.23 22.41
C SER A 416 -2.48 -36.87 23.72
N THR A 417 -3.47 -35.98 23.52
CA THR A 417 -4.72 -35.67 24.25
C THR A 417 -4.75 -34.62 25.38
N THR A 418 -5.49 -33.55 25.08
CA THR A 418 -6.42 -32.72 25.88
C THR A 418 -6.56 -32.96 27.38
N GLY A 419 -6.48 -31.86 28.16
CA GLY A 419 -7.00 -31.81 29.53
C GLY A 419 -6.72 -30.47 30.22
N SER A 420 -7.76 -29.65 30.37
CA SER A 420 -7.77 -28.45 31.20
C SER A 420 -7.59 -28.80 32.68
N ARG A 421 -6.72 -28.07 33.40
CA ARG A 421 -6.87 -27.80 34.85
C ARG A 421 -5.88 -26.73 35.31
N ALA A 422 -6.44 -25.67 35.88
CA ALA A 422 -5.76 -24.77 36.78
C ALA A 422 -5.38 -25.50 38.07
N ALA A 423 -4.14 -25.30 38.54
CA ALA A 423 -3.77 -25.48 39.94
C ALA A 423 -2.51 -24.66 40.25
N SER A 424 -2.63 -23.87 41.30
CA SER A 424 -1.59 -23.10 41.99
C SER A 424 -0.41 -23.94 42.47
N ALA A 425 0.81 -23.42 42.35
CA ALA A 425 1.92 -23.79 43.22
C ALA A 425 2.84 -22.59 43.40
N ALA A 426 3.02 -22.19 44.65
CA ALA A 426 3.85 -21.08 45.09
C ALA A 426 5.34 -21.48 45.20
N ALA A 427 6.19 -20.46 45.00
CA ALA A 427 7.51 -20.25 45.57
C ALA A 427 8.66 -21.24 45.25
N ALA A 428 9.56 -20.81 44.37
CA ALA A 428 10.97 -20.56 44.72
C ALA A 428 11.76 -20.01 43.51
N GLY A 429 12.34 -18.80 43.66
CA GLY A 429 13.45 -18.30 42.82
C GLY A 429 13.12 -17.94 41.37
N GLN A 430 12.34 -16.87 41.14
CA GLN A 430 12.24 -16.21 39.83
C GLN A 430 13.09 -14.92 39.81
N PRO A 431 13.82 -14.62 38.72
CA PRO A 431 14.31 -13.26 38.48
C PRO A 431 13.10 -12.33 38.41
N PRO A 432 13.17 -11.05 38.85
CA PRO A 432 11.98 -10.19 38.93
C PRO A 432 11.33 -10.07 37.55
N SER A 433 10.20 -10.77 37.40
CA SER A 433 9.49 -11.07 36.16
C SER A 433 8.23 -10.21 36.13
N ALA A 434 8.06 -9.36 35.10
CA ALA A 434 6.83 -8.63 34.75
C ALA A 434 6.16 -7.75 35.84
N ALA A 435 6.42 -7.96 37.13
CA ALA A 435 5.79 -7.31 38.26
C ALA A 435 6.18 -5.84 38.37
N ALA A 436 7.43 -5.48 38.07
CA ALA A 436 7.89 -4.09 38.04
C ALA A 436 7.26 -3.28 36.87
N ALA A 437 6.92 -3.93 35.75
CA ALA A 437 6.20 -3.31 34.65
C ALA A 437 4.70 -3.18 34.95
N ILE A 438 4.14 -4.18 35.66
CA ILE A 438 2.79 -4.11 36.24
C ILE A 438 2.72 -3.02 37.34
N GLU A 439 3.82 -2.77 38.05
CA GLU A 439 3.95 -1.69 39.05
C GLU A 439 3.95 -0.29 38.41
N ALA A 440 4.58 -0.12 37.23
CA ALA A 440 4.44 1.12 36.45
C ALA A 440 3.01 1.34 35.94
N LEU A 441 2.28 0.26 35.64
CA LEU A 441 0.83 0.30 35.41
C LEU A 441 0.00 0.53 36.71
N ALA A 442 0.62 0.42 37.89
CA ALA A 442 -0.03 0.60 39.19
C ALA A 442 0.09 2.02 39.76
N GLU A 443 0.88 2.92 39.16
CA GLU A 443 0.94 4.33 39.57
C GLU A 443 -0.43 4.99 39.42
N GLN A 444 -1.00 5.37 40.56
CA GLN A 444 -2.15 6.28 40.66
C GLN A 444 -1.64 7.73 40.70
N LEU A 445 -2.53 8.71 40.54
CA LEU A 445 -2.16 10.11 40.65
C LEU A 445 -1.68 10.43 42.08
N ASP A 446 -0.45 10.96 42.19
CA ASP A 446 0.11 11.43 43.45
C ASP A 446 -0.61 12.71 43.92
N GLU A 447 -0.59 13.00 45.23
CA GLU A 447 -1.18 14.24 45.79
C GLU A 447 -0.59 15.51 45.13
N THR A 448 0.67 15.45 44.72
CA THR A 448 1.36 16.56 44.05
C THR A 448 0.88 16.78 42.61
N THR A 449 0.55 15.71 41.87
CA THR A 449 -0.01 15.84 40.51
C THR A 449 -1.44 16.32 40.59
N LEU A 450 -2.24 15.77 41.51
CA LEU A 450 -3.61 16.23 41.77
C LEU A 450 -3.66 17.73 42.10
N ALA A 451 -2.78 18.22 43.00
CA ALA A 451 -2.69 19.63 43.33
C ALA A 451 -2.36 20.51 42.10
N GLY A 452 -1.48 20.04 41.21
CA GLY A 452 -1.18 20.71 39.96
C GLY A 452 -2.37 20.74 38.99
N LEU A 453 -3.14 19.65 38.91
CA LEU A 453 -4.32 19.56 38.07
C LEU A 453 -5.47 20.43 38.58
N ASP A 454 -5.64 20.49 39.91
CA ASP A 454 -6.60 21.40 40.56
C ASP A 454 -6.20 22.88 40.34
N ALA A 455 -4.89 23.18 40.31
CA ALA A 455 -4.40 24.51 39.96
C ALA A 455 -4.70 24.88 38.49
N LEU A 456 -4.56 23.94 37.56
CA LEU A 456 -4.97 24.12 36.15
C LEU A 456 -6.49 24.33 36.04
N ALA A 457 -7.30 23.51 36.72
CA ALA A 457 -8.75 23.61 36.70
C ALA A 457 -9.29 24.91 37.34
N SER A 458 -8.55 25.48 38.31
CA SER A 458 -8.92 26.72 38.99
C SER A 458 -8.38 28.00 38.33
N GLY A 459 -7.61 27.88 37.23
CA GLY A 459 -7.08 29.02 36.49
C GLY A 459 -6.05 29.86 37.26
N ARG A 460 -5.40 29.30 38.29
CA ARG A 460 -4.33 30.00 39.02
C ARG A 460 -3.02 29.91 38.22
N PRO A 461 -2.30 31.04 38.00
CA PRO A 461 -0.98 30.98 37.40
C PRO A 461 -0.03 30.20 38.32
N GLN A 462 0.67 29.21 37.76
CA GLN A 462 1.69 28.46 38.47
C GLN A 462 2.87 29.39 38.86
N PRO A 463 3.55 29.14 39.99
CA PRO A 463 4.79 29.84 40.31
C PRO A 463 5.86 29.38 39.31
N ALA A 464 6.13 30.22 38.30
CA ALA A 464 7.25 30.00 37.40
C ALA A 464 8.56 29.97 38.21
N ALA A 465 9.36 28.92 38.02
CA ALA A 465 10.77 28.94 38.39
C ALA A 465 11.45 30.13 37.67
N PRO A 466 12.42 30.82 38.30
CA PRO A 466 12.98 32.04 37.74
C PRO A 466 13.62 31.76 36.37
N PRO A 467 13.42 32.65 35.37
CA PRO A 467 14.05 32.49 34.07
C PRO A 467 15.58 32.59 34.24
N ALA A 468 16.29 31.60 33.71
CA ALA A 468 17.72 31.72 33.50
C ALA A 468 17.94 32.88 32.50
N ALA A 469 18.69 33.89 32.93
CA ALA A 469 19.06 35.03 32.11
C ALA A 469 19.84 34.55 30.87
N ALA A 470 19.28 34.81 29.69
CA ALA A 470 20.01 34.79 28.43
C ALA A 470 19.89 36.21 27.86
N ASP A 471 20.96 36.97 28.00
CA ASP A 471 21.11 38.31 27.43
C ASP A 471 21.33 38.22 25.91
N GLY A 472 20.53 39.01 25.17
CA GLY A 472 20.91 39.68 23.91
C GLY A 472 21.06 38.85 22.63
N GLU A 473 20.09 38.94 21.72
CA GLU A 473 20.24 39.71 20.46
C GLU A 473 18.90 39.84 19.72
N GLU A 474 18.63 41.06 19.26
CA GLU A 474 17.38 41.52 18.66
C GLU A 474 17.22 41.07 17.19
N GLY A 475 16.03 40.62 16.81
CA GLY A 475 15.61 40.67 15.40
C GLY A 475 14.64 39.60 14.91
N ALA A 476 13.35 39.77 15.21
CA ALA A 476 12.21 39.58 14.29
C ALA A 476 10.91 39.37 15.08
N ALA A 477 10.01 40.33 14.98
CA ALA A 477 8.69 40.29 15.60
C ALA A 477 7.82 39.17 14.98
N ALA A 478 7.70 38.05 15.69
CA ALA A 478 6.58 37.11 15.54
C ALA A 478 5.62 37.32 16.72
N ALA A 479 4.35 37.59 16.39
CA ALA A 479 3.30 37.87 17.35
C ALA A 479 3.23 36.81 18.45
N THR A 480 3.39 37.23 19.71
CA THR A 480 3.21 36.40 20.89
C THR A 480 1.73 36.06 21.07
N ALA A 481 1.28 34.99 20.43
CA ALA A 481 0.04 34.32 20.78
C ALA A 481 0.21 33.72 22.20
N ALA A 482 -0.75 33.97 23.09
CA ALA A 482 -0.75 33.34 24.41
C ALA A 482 -0.64 31.81 24.26
N PRO A 483 0.13 31.11 25.12
CA PRO A 483 0.24 29.65 25.04
C PRO A 483 -1.15 29.02 25.16
N PRO A 484 -1.47 28.01 24.34
CA PRO A 484 -2.79 27.39 24.35
C PRO A 484 -3.07 26.79 25.73
N PRO A 485 -4.31 26.90 26.25
CA PRO A 485 -4.66 26.41 27.58
C PRO A 485 -4.49 24.89 27.66
N LEU A 486 -3.93 24.42 28.76
CA LEU A 486 -3.83 23.00 29.10
C LEU A 486 -5.15 22.54 29.74
N GLU A 487 -5.76 21.47 29.20
CA GLU A 487 -6.96 20.86 29.75
C GLU A 487 -6.71 19.41 30.17
N TYR A 488 -7.19 19.01 31.35
CA TYR A 488 -7.10 17.64 31.82
C TYR A 488 -8.33 16.82 31.42
N ILE A 489 -8.11 15.75 30.67
CA ILE A 489 -9.15 14.82 30.25
C ILE A 489 -9.10 13.58 31.14
N ARG A 490 -10.23 13.29 31.79
CA ARG A 490 -10.39 12.10 32.62
C ARG A 490 -10.43 10.85 31.73
N PRO A 491 -9.75 9.76 32.13
CA PRO A 491 -9.76 8.55 31.35
C PRO A 491 -11.14 7.88 31.38
N ALA A 492 -11.66 7.49 30.22
CA ALA A 492 -12.90 6.72 30.12
C ALA A 492 -12.72 5.26 30.57
N SER A 493 -11.51 4.72 30.47
CA SER A 493 -11.16 3.38 30.91
C SER A 493 -9.77 3.37 31.57
N HIS A 494 -9.57 2.51 32.56
CA HIS A 494 -8.30 2.37 33.28
C HIS A 494 -7.40 1.24 32.73
N SER A 495 -7.83 0.57 31.67
CA SER A 495 -7.14 -0.59 31.06
C SER A 495 -6.77 -0.38 29.60
N GLN A 496 -7.52 0.45 28.86
CA GLN A 496 -7.29 0.71 27.45
C GLN A 496 -6.96 2.20 27.24
N LEU A 497 -6.09 2.48 26.26
CA LEU A 497 -5.84 3.85 25.85
C LEU A 497 -7.00 4.39 25.02
N GLN A 498 -7.26 5.68 25.16
CA GLN A 498 -8.18 6.40 24.29
C GLN A 498 -7.66 6.39 22.84
N PRO A 499 -8.51 6.14 21.83
CA PRO A 499 -8.12 6.28 20.43
C PRO A 499 -7.81 7.74 20.09
N GLY A 500 -6.93 7.96 19.11
CA GLY A 500 -6.59 9.31 18.63
C GLY A 500 -5.63 10.10 19.53
N LEU A 501 -4.91 9.43 20.45
CA LEU A 501 -3.84 10.07 21.21
C LEU A 501 -2.70 10.50 20.28
N ALA A 502 -2.17 11.69 20.53
CA ALA A 502 -0.95 12.17 19.88
C ALA A 502 0.23 11.27 20.22
N LEU A 503 1.25 11.29 19.35
CA LEU A 503 2.43 10.44 19.46
C LEU A 503 2.09 8.94 19.51
N ALA A 504 1.00 8.51 18.88
CA ALA A 504 0.49 7.14 18.90
C ALA A 504 0.33 6.55 20.32
N GLY A 505 0.02 7.39 21.32
CA GLY A 505 -0.15 6.95 22.71
C GLY A 505 1.15 6.69 23.47
N PHE A 506 2.30 7.12 22.94
CA PHE A 506 3.57 7.16 23.66
C PHE A 506 3.72 8.43 24.52
N CYS A 507 4.45 8.32 25.63
CA CYS A 507 4.65 9.41 26.58
C CYS A 507 5.65 10.45 26.05
N PRO A 508 5.25 11.74 25.91
CA PRO A 508 6.15 12.79 25.45
C PRO A 508 7.28 13.08 26.46
N GLY A 509 6.99 13.03 27.77
CA GLY A 509 8.00 13.28 28.81
C GLY A 509 9.11 12.22 28.85
N ALA A 510 8.81 10.97 28.52
CA ALA A 510 9.84 9.93 28.42
C ALA A 510 10.71 10.08 27.16
N LEU A 511 10.19 10.74 26.13
CA LEU A 511 10.88 10.99 24.86
C LEU A 511 11.73 12.27 24.90
N GLY A 512 11.21 13.35 25.49
CA GLY A 512 11.84 14.68 25.52
C GLY A 512 12.41 15.11 26.89
N GLY A 513 12.05 14.44 27.99
CA GLY A 513 12.33 14.89 29.36
C GLY A 513 13.74 14.64 29.87
N ARG A 514 14.61 13.97 29.09
CA ARG A 514 16.05 13.98 29.36
C ARG A 514 16.73 14.82 28.28
N PRO A 515 17.38 15.94 28.64
CA PRO A 515 18.08 16.72 27.64
C PRO A 515 19.14 15.83 26.97
N PRO A 516 19.29 15.90 25.63
CA PRO A 516 20.34 15.19 24.90
C PRO A 516 21.73 15.56 25.42
N ALA A 517 21.85 16.75 26.00
CA ALA A 517 23.01 17.19 26.76
C ALA A 517 23.37 16.15 27.85
N ALA A 518 22.43 15.68 28.67
CA ALA A 518 22.61 14.67 29.74
C ALA A 518 22.94 13.25 29.26
N GLY A 519 23.24 13.03 27.98
CA GLY A 519 23.51 11.70 27.39
C GLY A 519 22.33 10.74 27.43
N GLY A 520 21.15 11.21 27.85
CA GLY A 520 19.94 10.42 27.99
C GLY A 520 19.37 10.00 26.63
N VAL A 521 19.17 8.71 26.47
CA VAL A 521 18.56 8.15 25.26
C VAL A 521 17.04 8.31 25.32
N ALA A 522 16.39 8.74 24.24
CA ALA A 522 14.94 8.87 24.16
C ALA A 522 14.25 7.52 24.41
N LEU A 523 13.25 7.49 25.29
CA LEU A 523 12.59 6.24 25.68
C LEU A 523 11.16 6.20 25.16
N LEU A 524 10.89 5.29 24.23
CA LEU A 524 9.53 4.94 23.84
C LEU A 524 8.87 4.20 24.99
N ARG A 525 8.04 4.90 25.77
CA ARG A 525 7.21 4.34 26.84
C ARG A 525 5.74 4.60 26.56
N ARG A 526 4.93 3.54 26.66
CA ARG A 526 3.48 3.61 26.45
C ARG A 526 2.82 4.42 27.56
N ALA A 527 1.81 5.20 27.22
CA ALA A 527 1.05 5.96 28.21
C ALA A 527 0.27 5.03 29.14
N ASN A 528 0.14 5.42 30.41
CA ASN A 528 -0.68 4.74 31.40
C ASN A 528 -2.08 5.39 31.42
N PRO A 529 -3.15 4.66 31.02
CA PRO A 529 -4.50 5.21 31.02
C PRO A 529 -5.00 5.62 32.41
N ARG A 530 -4.39 5.14 33.50
CA ARG A 530 -4.80 5.47 34.87
C ARG A 530 -4.47 6.90 35.30
N LEU A 531 -3.45 7.51 34.70
CA LEU A 531 -3.07 8.90 34.99
C LEU A 531 -3.99 9.91 34.30
N GLY A 532 -4.73 9.49 33.26
CA GLY A 532 -5.51 10.38 32.41
C GLY A 532 -4.65 11.06 31.33
N TYR A 533 -5.21 12.08 30.70
CA TYR A 533 -4.63 12.72 29.52
C TYR A 533 -4.60 14.24 29.66
N LEU A 534 -3.67 14.90 28.97
CA LEU A 534 -3.63 16.36 28.86
C LEU A 534 -3.83 16.78 27.41
N ALA A 535 -4.80 17.66 27.16
CA ALA A 535 -4.98 18.32 25.88
C ALA A 535 -4.13 19.60 25.83
N PHE A 536 -3.41 19.79 24.74
CA PHE A 536 -2.61 20.97 24.46
C PHE A 536 -2.71 21.31 22.96
N GLY A 537 -3.30 22.47 22.66
CA GLY A 537 -3.69 22.80 21.29
C GLY A 537 -4.77 21.85 20.77
N ASP A 538 -4.58 21.29 19.57
CA ASP A 538 -5.52 20.37 18.93
C ASP A 538 -5.28 18.88 19.29
N ASN A 539 -4.28 18.61 20.14
CA ASN A 539 -3.77 17.26 20.39
C ASN A 539 -3.96 16.83 21.86
N VAL A 540 -4.19 15.53 22.06
CA VAL A 540 -4.31 14.90 23.39
C VAL A 540 -3.11 14.00 23.66
N TYR A 541 -2.42 14.23 24.77
CA TYR A 541 -1.20 13.51 25.16
C TYR A 541 -1.42 12.61 26.37
N GLY A 542 -0.84 11.42 26.35
CA GLY A 542 -0.83 10.48 27.48
C GLY A 542 0.55 10.40 28.14
N PHE A 543 0.56 10.10 29.43
CA PHE A 543 1.80 10.06 30.24
C PHE A 543 2.02 8.69 30.85
N ALA A 544 3.28 8.31 31.01
CA ALA A 544 3.63 7.02 31.58
C ALA A 544 3.88 7.09 33.10
N SER A 545 4.36 8.23 33.60
CA SER A 545 4.62 8.45 35.03
C SER A 545 4.08 9.80 35.49
N ASN A 546 3.83 9.93 36.80
CA ASN A 546 3.48 11.21 37.41
C ASN A 546 4.56 12.29 37.17
N ALA A 547 5.84 11.91 37.11
CA ALA A 547 6.94 12.84 36.84
C ALA A 547 6.88 13.44 35.43
N ASP A 548 6.61 12.60 34.42
CA ASP A 548 6.48 13.03 33.03
C ASP A 548 5.30 14.00 32.85
N MET A 549 4.20 13.73 33.55
CA MET A 549 3.01 14.57 33.53
C MET A 549 3.29 15.95 34.15
N ARG A 550 3.97 16.02 35.31
CA ARG A 550 4.36 17.30 35.92
C ARG A 550 5.31 18.10 35.04
N ALA A 551 6.28 17.44 34.41
CA ALA A 551 7.23 18.11 33.51
C ALA A 551 6.49 18.77 32.34
N PHE A 552 5.52 18.08 31.74
CA PHE A 552 4.69 18.62 30.67
C PHE A 552 3.74 19.74 31.14
N MET A 553 3.21 19.65 32.37
CA MET A 553 2.39 20.71 32.96
C MET A 553 3.18 21.99 33.25
N ALA A 554 4.49 21.88 33.49
CA ALA A 554 5.37 23.02 33.75
C ALA A 554 5.84 23.69 32.46
N ASP A 555 6.25 22.90 31.46
CA ASP A 555 6.67 23.40 30.15
C ASP A 555 6.30 22.42 29.01
N PRO A 556 5.09 22.55 28.43
CA PRO A 556 4.66 21.66 27.35
C PRO A 556 5.46 21.89 26.06
N ALA A 557 5.85 23.14 25.77
CA ALA A 557 6.57 23.49 24.54
C ALA A 557 8.00 22.94 24.55
N GLY A 558 8.71 23.05 25.67
CA GLY A 558 10.05 22.49 25.82
C GLY A 558 10.09 20.97 25.71
N VAL A 559 9.11 20.26 26.28
CA VAL A 559 9.00 18.80 26.15
C VAL A 559 8.77 18.41 24.68
N LEU A 560 7.87 19.09 23.97
CA LEU A 560 7.61 18.81 22.55
C LEU A 560 8.82 19.13 21.67
N ALA A 561 9.55 20.22 21.94
CA ALA A 561 10.81 20.52 21.26
C ALA A 561 11.86 19.42 21.52
N GLY A 562 11.91 18.87 22.74
CA GLY A 562 12.74 17.71 23.08
C GLY A 562 12.38 16.47 22.26
N VAL A 563 11.08 16.21 22.02
CA VAL A 563 10.61 15.13 21.13
C VAL A 563 11.11 15.37 19.70
N SER A 564 10.97 16.58 19.17
CA SER A 564 11.47 16.92 17.83
C SER A 564 12.98 16.72 17.69
N HIS A 565 13.75 17.11 18.71
CA HIS A 565 15.19 16.87 18.75
C HIS A 565 15.52 15.37 18.79
N ALA A 566 14.80 14.58 19.58
CA ALA A 566 14.99 13.13 19.64
C ALA A 566 14.72 12.46 18.27
N VAL A 567 13.70 12.91 17.55
CA VAL A 567 13.42 12.44 16.18
C VAL A 567 14.50 12.88 15.20
N GLY A 568 15.07 14.08 15.35
CA GLY A 568 16.22 14.53 14.56
C GLY A 568 17.47 13.66 14.78
N ALA A 569 17.72 13.24 16.02
CA ALA A 569 18.86 12.38 16.35
C ALA A 569 18.68 10.93 15.88
N GLU A 570 17.47 10.37 16.00
CA GLU A 570 17.13 9.02 15.53
C GLU A 570 15.85 9.06 14.67
N PRO A 571 15.98 9.17 13.33
CA PRO A 571 14.86 9.36 12.41
C PRO A 571 13.87 8.19 12.37
N LEU A 572 14.31 6.99 12.80
CA LEU A 572 13.46 5.81 12.93
C LEU A 572 12.30 5.99 13.94
N LEU A 573 12.39 6.96 14.86
CA LEU A 573 11.36 7.28 15.84
C LEU A 573 10.13 7.98 15.24
N ALA A 574 10.23 8.60 14.07
CA ALA A 574 9.13 9.38 13.50
C ALA A 574 7.86 8.55 13.27
N ARG A 575 7.97 7.42 12.56
CA ARG A 575 6.83 6.56 12.21
C ARG A 575 6.16 5.88 13.41
N PRO A 576 6.88 5.30 14.39
CA PRO A 576 6.28 4.78 15.61
C PRO A 576 5.46 5.82 16.37
N LEU A 577 5.86 7.10 16.31
CA LEU A 577 5.17 8.21 16.96
C LEU A 577 4.02 8.78 16.11
N GLY A 578 3.75 8.24 14.91
CA GLY A 578 2.77 8.80 13.99
C GLY A 578 3.14 10.20 13.47
N LEU A 579 4.40 10.59 13.59
CA LEU A 579 4.92 11.82 13.02
C LEU A 579 5.28 11.58 11.55
N PRO A 580 5.20 12.60 10.68
CA PRO A 580 5.70 12.48 9.33
C PRO A 580 7.17 12.05 9.39
N PRO A 581 7.62 11.12 8.51
CA PRO A 581 9.02 10.80 8.43
C PRO A 581 9.81 12.10 8.18
N PRO A 582 11.02 12.24 8.73
CA PRO A 582 11.87 13.37 8.39
C PRO A 582 11.98 13.41 6.87
N VAL A 583 11.73 14.59 6.31
CA VAL A 583 11.51 14.78 4.87
C VAL A 583 12.62 14.04 4.12
N PRO A 584 12.31 12.96 3.40
CA PRO A 584 13.32 12.37 2.56
C PRO A 584 13.62 13.41 1.47
N SER A 585 14.90 13.64 1.17
CA SER A 585 15.31 14.55 0.09
C SER A 585 14.76 14.15 -1.29
N ALA A 586 14.15 12.95 -1.40
CA ALA A 586 13.40 12.49 -2.56
C ALA A 586 12.21 11.57 -2.18
N ASP A 587 11.15 11.57 -2.98
CA ASP A 587 10.07 10.58 -2.86
C ASP A 587 10.60 9.20 -3.27
N VAL A 588 10.94 8.39 -2.27
CA VAL A 588 11.47 7.02 -2.41
C VAL A 588 10.59 6.18 -3.35
N HIS A 589 9.28 6.39 -3.34
CA HIS A 589 8.34 5.65 -4.19
C HIS A 589 8.44 6.08 -5.66
N ALA A 590 8.46 7.38 -5.94
CA ALA A 590 8.66 7.91 -7.29
C ALA A 590 10.03 7.50 -7.88
N VAL A 591 11.08 7.54 -7.05
CA VAL A 591 12.44 7.15 -7.43
C VAL A 591 12.51 5.67 -7.83
N LEU A 592 11.87 4.79 -7.06
CA LEU A 592 11.89 3.34 -7.31
C LEU A 592 10.94 2.91 -8.43
N LEU A 593 9.80 3.58 -8.61
CA LEU A 593 8.95 3.39 -9.79
C LEU A 593 9.71 3.74 -11.08
N ALA A 594 10.58 4.75 -11.03
CA ALA A 594 11.48 5.05 -12.15
C ALA A 594 12.59 4.00 -12.34
N MET A 595 12.97 3.25 -11.30
CA MET A 595 13.93 2.14 -11.38
C MET A 595 13.31 0.81 -11.82
N SER A 596 12.00 0.61 -11.61
CA SER A 596 11.28 -0.62 -11.99
C SER A 596 10.97 -0.72 -13.49
N GLY A 597 11.32 0.30 -14.27
CA GLY A 597 11.32 0.22 -15.73
C GLY A 597 12.24 -0.92 -16.23
N PRO A 598 11.96 -1.51 -17.40
CA PRO A 598 12.78 -2.59 -17.94
C PRO A 598 14.23 -2.12 -18.04
N LEU A 599 15.11 -2.73 -17.24
CA LEU A 599 16.55 -2.50 -17.25
C LEU A 599 17.05 -2.70 -18.68
N LYS A 600 17.42 -1.61 -19.34
CA LYS A 600 18.16 -1.66 -20.60
C LYS A 600 19.58 -2.08 -20.26
N VAL A 601 19.88 -3.36 -20.42
CA VAL A 601 21.24 -3.88 -20.31
C VAL A 601 21.89 -3.80 -21.68
N ASP A 602 23.07 -3.19 -21.77
CA ASP A 602 23.90 -3.27 -22.98
C ASP A 602 24.35 -4.73 -23.14
N PHE A 603 23.69 -5.44 -24.06
CA PHE A 603 24.09 -6.79 -24.44
C PHE A 603 25.27 -6.68 -25.40
N GLY A 604 26.49 -6.87 -24.88
CA GLY A 604 27.68 -7.04 -25.69
C GLY A 604 27.58 -8.33 -26.50
N CYS A 605 27.26 -8.23 -27.79
CA CYS A 605 27.33 -9.35 -28.72
C CYS A 605 28.78 -9.78 -28.94
N GLN A 606 29.30 -10.66 -28.09
CA GLN A 606 30.49 -11.43 -28.42
C GLN A 606 30.07 -12.48 -29.46
N THR A 607 30.64 -12.43 -30.67
CA THR A 607 30.32 -13.38 -31.75
C THR A 607 30.59 -14.81 -31.27
N PRO A 608 29.57 -15.67 -31.12
CA PRO A 608 29.77 -17.03 -30.61
C PRO A 608 30.57 -17.84 -31.63
N VAL A 609 31.67 -18.45 -31.17
CA VAL A 609 32.61 -19.23 -32.00
C VAL A 609 32.07 -20.63 -32.31
N HIS A 610 31.01 -21.08 -31.63
CA HIS A 610 30.37 -22.38 -31.85
C HIS A 610 28.84 -22.27 -31.77
N PHE A 611 28.18 -22.26 -32.92
CA PHE A 611 26.73 -22.41 -32.99
C PHE A 611 26.38 -23.89 -32.75
N LEU A 612 25.65 -24.19 -31.68
CA LEU A 612 24.92 -25.45 -31.59
C LEU A 612 23.64 -25.28 -32.42
N GLU A 613 23.68 -25.74 -33.67
CA GLU A 613 22.53 -25.74 -34.56
C GLU A 613 21.45 -26.68 -34.03
N ARG A 614 20.51 -26.13 -33.25
CA ARG A 614 19.27 -26.83 -32.91
C ARG A 614 18.42 -26.84 -34.18
N HIS A 615 18.29 -28.01 -34.82
CA HIS A 615 17.46 -28.21 -36.00
C HIS A 615 15.96 -28.22 -35.65
N ILE A 616 15.47 -27.11 -35.08
CA ILE A 616 14.06 -26.89 -34.77
C ILE A 616 13.43 -26.32 -36.04
N ASP A 617 12.71 -27.17 -36.75
CA ASP A 617 11.91 -26.74 -37.89
C ASP A 617 10.71 -25.94 -37.38
N LYS A 618 10.74 -24.62 -37.61
CA LYS A 618 9.68 -23.69 -37.19
C LYS A 618 8.40 -23.87 -38.02
N ASP A 619 8.52 -24.53 -39.17
CA ASP A 619 7.39 -24.79 -40.07
C ASP A 619 6.74 -26.15 -39.79
N TYR A 620 7.26 -26.93 -38.84
CA TYR A 620 6.72 -28.22 -38.44
C TYR A 620 5.36 -28.06 -37.74
N GLU A 621 4.32 -28.65 -38.33
CA GLU A 621 2.99 -28.81 -37.73
C GLU A 621 2.67 -30.30 -37.58
N TRP A 622 2.31 -30.72 -36.37
CA TRP A 622 1.92 -32.12 -36.09
C TRP A 622 0.57 -32.50 -36.71
N ASN A 623 -0.27 -31.52 -37.05
CA ASN A 623 -1.62 -31.73 -37.54
C ASN A 623 -1.66 -31.82 -39.07
N VAL A 624 -1.94 -33.03 -39.57
CA VAL A 624 -2.03 -33.35 -41.01
C VAL A 624 -3.09 -32.49 -41.73
N TRP A 625 -4.18 -32.10 -41.07
CA TRP A 625 -5.21 -31.25 -41.67
C TRP A 625 -4.76 -29.78 -41.79
N ALA A 626 -3.90 -29.30 -40.89
CA ALA A 626 -3.30 -27.96 -41.00
C ALA A 626 -2.32 -27.91 -42.18
N LEU A 627 -1.48 -28.94 -42.33
CA LEU A 627 -0.58 -29.09 -43.47
C LEU A 627 -1.34 -29.17 -44.80
N ARG A 628 -2.45 -29.92 -44.87
CA ARG A 628 -3.31 -29.96 -46.08
C ARG A 628 -3.91 -28.61 -46.42
N ARG A 629 -4.38 -27.84 -45.42
CA ARG A 629 -4.89 -26.48 -45.64
C ARG A 629 -3.79 -25.53 -46.12
N ARG A 630 -2.58 -25.59 -45.55
CA ARG A 630 -1.42 -24.82 -46.03
C ARG A 630 -1.02 -25.20 -47.45
N ALA A 631 -0.98 -26.50 -47.77
CA ALA A 631 -0.66 -26.98 -49.11
C ALA A 631 -1.69 -26.52 -50.15
N LEU A 632 -2.98 -26.58 -49.81
CA LEU A 632 -4.06 -26.04 -50.66
C LEU A 632 -3.96 -24.52 -50.83
N ALA A 633 -3.61 -23.79 -49.77
CA ALA A 633 -3.38 -22.34 -49.83
C ALA A 633 -2.18 -22.00 -50.72
N LEU A 634 -1.07 -22.73 -50.60
CA LEU A 634 0.12 -22.58 -51.44
C LEU A 634 -0.11 -22.97 -52.90
N ALA A 635 -0.87 -24.05 -53.16
CA ALA A 635 -1.27 -24.43 -54.51
C ALA A 635 -2.18 -23.36 -55.14
N ASN A 636 -3.11 -22.82 -54.35
CA ASN A 636 -3.95 -21.69 -54.77
C ASN A 636 -3.12 -20.41 -55.00
N LEU A 637 -2.04 -20.18 -54.27
CA LEU A 637 -1.11 -19.07 -54.50
C LEU A 637 -0.25 -19.30 -55.74
N ARG A 638 0.20 -20.53 -56.00
CA ARG A 638 0.93 -20.91 -57.22
C ARG A 638 0.11 -20.75 -58.49
N ASN A 639 -1.19 -21.08 -58.42
CA ASN A 639 -2.12 -20.88 -59.53
C ASN A 639 -2.55 -19.42 -59.69
N LYS A 640 -2.19 -18.53 -58.76
CA LYS A 640 -2.35 -17.08 -58.88
C LYS A 640 -1.07 -16.48 -59.46
N ALA A 641 -0.94 -16.54 -60.79
CA ALA A 641 0.15 -15.89 -61.51
C ALA A 641 0.06 -14.36 -61.38
N THR A 642 1.14 -13.71 -60.97
CA THR A 642 1.20 -12.23 -60.89
C THR A 642 1.67 -11.66 -62.21
N HIS A 643 0.80 -10.86 -62.85
CA HIS A 643 1.13 -10.12 -64.06
C HIS A 643 1.78 -8.77 -63.70
N SER A 644 2.99 -8.57 -64.23
CA SER A 644 3.78 -7.33 -64.32
C SER A 644 4.53 -6.81 -63.08
N ALA A 645 5.74 -6.32 -63.36
CA ALA A 645 6.64 -5.55 -62.52
C ALA A 645 6.84 -4.18 -63.18
N GLN A 646 6.92 -3.09 -62.41
CA GLN A 646 7.45 -1.83 -62.95
C GLN A 646 8.17 -0.98 -61.89
N THR A 647 9.07 -0.15 -62.42
CA THR A 647 10.36 0.34 -61.91
C THR A 647 10.32 1.70 -61.20
N ALA A 648 11.47 2.06 -60.63
CA ALA A 648 11.80 3.15 -59.70
C ALA A 648 11.48 4.61 -60.14
N GLU A 649 10.83 4.85 -61.27
CA GLU A 649 10.68 6.22 -61.83
C GLU A 649 9.47 7.01 -61.31
N SER A 650 8.54 6.40 -60.57
CA SER A 650 7.28 7.08 -60.21
C SER A 650 7.23 7.71 -58.81
N HIS A 651 8.29 7.58 -58.00
CA HIS A 651 8.24 7.91 -56.57
C HIS A 651 9.20 9.02 -56.08
N PHE A 652 9.60 9.95 -56.94
CA PHE A 652 10.37 11.14 -56.51
C PHE A 652 9.93 12.43 -57.23
N LYS A 653 8.79 12.98 -56.80
CA LYS A 653 8.48 14.41 -56.98
C LYS A 653 8.08 15.02 -55.64
N ARG A 654 9.05 15.11 -54.72
CA ARG A 654 9.19 16.18 -53.72
C ARG A 654 10.51 16.06 -52.98
N GLU A 655 11.19 17.19 -52.87
CA GLU A 655 12.54 17.41 -52.35
C GLU A 655 12.70 16.90 -50.91
N ASN A 656 13.80 16.19 -50.65
CA ASN A 656 14.19 15.71 -49.33
C ASN A 656 15.71 15.95 -49.19
N GLU A 657 16.11 17.21 -49.11
CA GLU A 657 17.52 17.63 -49.19
C GLU A 657 18.34 17.43 -47.90
N THR A 658 17.80 16.85 -46.83
CA THR A 658 18.61 16.62 -45.62
C THR A 658 18.31 15.29 -44.93
N GLN A 659 18.85 14.19 -45.46
CA GLN A 659 19.01 12.93 -44.72
C GLN A 659 20.39 12.30 -45.00
N VAL A 660 21.11 11.94 -43.93
CA VAL A 660 22.50 11.45 -43.96
C VAL A 660 22.59 9.90 -44.00
N TRP A 661 21.48 9.17 -43.96
CA TRP A 661 21.48 7.70 -44.04
C TRP A 661 20.60 7.19 -45.19
N LYS A 662 21.07 6.12 -45.86
CA LYS A 662 20.34 5.46 -46.96
C LYS A 662 19.01 4.88 -46.46
N PRO A 663 17.87 5.12 -47.15
CA PRO A 663 16.61 4.49 -46.81
C PRO A 663 16.70 2.97 -46.89
N ARG A 664 16.07 2.28 -45.93
CA ARG A 664 15.97 0.83 -45.88
C ARG A 664 14.75 0.39 -46.68
N GLU A 665 14.89 -0.61 -47.54
CA GLU A 665 13.79 -1.13 -48.37
C GLU A 665 12.71 -1.76 -47.48
N ALA A 666 11.51 -1.16 -47.47
CA ALA A 666 10.34 -1.68 -46.78
C ALA A 666 9.15 -1.64 -47.75
N VAL A 667 8.59 -2.81 -48.05
CA VAL A 667 7.43 -2.96 -48.92
C VAL A 667 6.17 -3.04 -48.05
N VAL A 668 5.20 -2.17 -48.29
CA VAL A 668 3.87 -2.22 -47.68
C VAL A 668 2.82 -2.14 -48.79
N GLN A 669 1.82 -3.02 -48.72
CA GLN A 669 0.78 -3.21 -49.72
C GLN A 669 -0.55 -2.62 -49.20
N THR A 670 -1.17 -1.69 -49.93
CA THR A 670 -2.62 -1.43 -49.85
C THR A 670 -3.23 -1.22 -51.24
N ARG A 671 -4.55 -1.43 -51.35
CA ARG A 671 -5.32 -1.63 -52.59
C ARG A 671 -5.82 -0.34 -53.24
N VAL A 672 -5.53 -0.23 -54.54
CA VAL A 672 -6.28 0.37 -55.67
C VAL A 672 -6.93 1.75 -55.48
N THR A 673 -6.42 2.72 -56.25
CA THR A 673 -7.17 3.89 -56.74
C THR A 673 -7.79 3.58 -58.11
N LYS A 674 -9.11 3.68 -58.22
CA LYS A 674 -9.86 3.53 -59.47
C LYS A 674 -10.12 4.92 -60.06
N GLY A 675 -9.50 5.26 -61.19
CA GLY A 675 -9.87 6.45 -61.95
C GLY A 675 -11.19 6.21 -62.68
N GLN A 676 -12.21 7.00 -62.38
CA GLN A 676 -13.47 6.99 -63.12
C GLN A 676 -13.40 8.13 -64.16
N ALA A 677 -13.30 7.79 -65.46
CA ALA A 677 -13.40 8.80 -66.51
C ALA A 677 -14.88 9.17 -66.70
N MET A 678 -15.25 10.41 -66.41
CA MET A 678 -16.59 10.93 -66.69
C MET A 678 -16.75 11.20 -68.19
N PRO A 679 -17.90 10.86 -68.80
CA PRO A 679 -18.16 11.19 -70.21
C PRO A 679 -18.08 12.70 -70.42
N ARG A 680 -17.33 13.11 -71.45
CA ARG A 680 -17.13 14.53 -71.76
C ARG A 680 -18.30 15.06 -72.55
N LYS A 681 -19.04 15.99 -71.97
CA LYS A 681 -20.14 16.70 -72.64
C LYS A 681 -19.58 17.96 -73.29
N LEU A 682 -19.57 18.01 -74.61
CA LEU A 682 -19.12 19.16 -75.39
C LEU A 682 -20.33 19.76 -76.12
N GLN A 683 -20.46 21.07 -76.06
CA GLN A 683 -21.50 21.81 -76.77
C GLN A 683 -20.84 22.61 -77.88
N TYR A 684 -21.12 22.24 -79.12
CA TYR A 684 -20.64 22.94 -80.30
C TYR A 684 -21.76 23.81 -80.86
N VAL A 685 -21.48 25.12 -80.98
CA VAL A 685 -22.43 26.08 -81.53
C VAL A 685 -21.92 26.53 -82.89
N ALA A 686 -22.64 26.16 -83.94
CA ALA A 686 -22.33 26.52 -85.31
C ALA A 686 -23.31 27.59 -85.83
N GLY A 687 -22.83 28.43 -86.76
CA GLY A 687 -23.67 29.46 -87.39
C GLY A 687 -23.69 30.82 -86.68
N LEU A 688 -22.78 31.08 -85.73
CA LEU A 688 -22.65 32.39 -85.06
C LEU A 688 -21.91 33.47 -85.90
N ARG A 689 -21.25 33.08 -87.00
CA ARG A 689 -20.60 34.00 -87.94
C ARG A 689 -20.88 33.56 -89.39
N GLY A 690 -21.97 34.06 -89.95
CA GLY A 690 -22.44 33.83 -91.33
C GLY A 690 -23.44 34.90 -91.77
N ALA A 691 -23.86 34.91 -93.04
CA ALA A 691 -24.84 35.86 -93.57
C ALA A 691 -26.17 35.83 -92.79
N ALA A 692 -26.93 36.94 -92.81
CA ALA A 692 -28.06 37.21 -91.91
C ALA A 692 -29.15 36.12 -91.83
N ASP A 693 -29.22 35.23 -92.81
CA ASP A 693 -30.25 34.20 -92.95
C ASP A 693 -29.84 32.82 -92.39
N VAL A 694 -28.63 32.67 -91.82
CA VAL A 694 -28.16 31.39 -91.25
C VAL A 694 -28.65 31.22 -89.81
N LYS A 695 -29.49 30.21 -89.57
CA LYS A 695 -30.01 29.88 -88.22
C LYS A 695 -28.94 29.23 -87.34
N MET A 696 -28.77 29.74 -86.12
CA MET A 696 -27.89 29.17 -85.10
C MET A 696 -28.30 27.74 -84.78
N ASN A 697 -27.34 26.81 -84.83
CA ASN A 697 -27.59 25.41 -84.48
C ASN A 697 -26.63 24.95 -83.38
N VAL A 698 -27.19 24.38 -82.33
CA VAL A 698 -26.46 23.93 -81.14
C VAL A 698 -26.48 22.42 -81.12
N VAL A 699 -25.31 21.79 -81.31
CA VAL A 699 -25.16 20.35 -81.22
C VAL A 699 -24.51 20.02 -79.88
N ARG A 700 -25.21 19.25 -79.05
CA ARG A 700 -24.68 18.72 -77.78
C ARG A 700 -24.23 17.28 -78.02
N LEU A 701 -22.94 17.03 -77.78
CA LEU A 701 -22.33 15.72 -77.94
C LEU A 701 -21.87 15.22 -76.57
N GLU A 702 -22.30 14.01 -76.21
CA GLU A 702 -21.77 13.28 -75.07
C GLU A 702 -20.84 12.19 -75.61
N LEU A 703 -19.54 12.36 -75.40
CA LEU A 703 -18.53 11.41 -75.82
C LEU A 703 -18.18 10.52 -74.63
N ASP A 704 -18.70 9.29 -74.67
CA ASP A 704 -18.29 8.24 -73.75
C ASP A 704 -17.06 7.55 -74.33
N LEU A 705 -15.88 7.90 -73.81
CA LEU A 705 -14.60 7.49 -74.38
C LEU A 705 -14.27 6.01 -74.15
N GLY A 706 -15.17 5.24 -73.53
CA GLY A 706 -14.98 3.82 -73.24
C GLY A 706 -13.85 3.59 -72.23
N GLN A 707 -13.92 2.48 -71.49
CA GLN A 707 -12.77 2.07 -70.70
C GLN A 707 -11.67 1.61 -71.67
N PRO A 708 -10.39 1.99 -71.47
CA PRO A 708 -9.33 1.50 -72.33
C PRO A 708 -9.31 -0.03 -72.25
N HIS A 709 -9.80 -0.69 -73.30
CA HIS A 709 -9.79 -2.14 -73.38
C HIS A 709 -8.33 -2.60 -73.42
N GLN A 710 -8.02 -3.52 -72.52
CA GLN A 710 -6.74 -4.20 -72.41
C GLN A 710 -6.47 -4.99 -73.70
N HIS A 711 -5.33 -4.74 -74.34
CA HIS A 711 -4.66 -5.76 -75.13
C HIS A 711 -3.66 -6.48 -74.23
#